data_AF-A0A7V4SM91-F1
#
_entry.id   AF-A0A7V4SM91-F1
#
_cell.length_a   1.000
_cell.length_b   1.000
_cell.length_c   1.000
_cell.angle_alpha   90.00
_cell.angle_beta   90.00
_cell.angle_gamma   90.00
#
_symmetry.space_group_name_H-M   'P 1'
#
loop_
_entity.id
_entity.type
_entity.pdbx_description
1 polymer ?
#
loop_
_entity_poly.entity_id
_entity_poly.type
_entity_poly.pdbx_seq_one_letter_code
_entity_poly.pdbx_strand_id
1 'polypeptide(L)'
;MRKGAFLRRWTILVAAGLWSAAFLAAEAGEGWRILLEGGDFRKAEKAFRSCVEQDPRDASSAFGLAFVLRSVGEPEKALLAAAEGLKSAPDHPLAFLLEDLLSEGAAFNEVTTRLVEDSLPALSSARSMDPMVRINLRWLALNLASRRGEPSQRASALRAAGFLPGAFFTGPLTDRPRTAFTEGPAAEPDWNALGGWTYSSLDSPLVRPPLHAMAQERDSRYYACVPFRVSASGKALLMFNAARSFRVFLDGRPLLVKDFLKRQENPTNVLRVALKEGRHRLTLEVLASGPGDGVYAALLDPEGNPLPVEFLKEPGDLPSPVTGFVPEGEFVDAFTSGFSASDPRRPGFAALWHRWRGDVAGGRILMENAAEDAGGAPIWNLLAAEMYLFEADDLPRKIAESRAERAVDRALAGAPGCPSARFFKALLLGESSEGDEDLDVLRDLMKEAPSDPRWGLALAQKLHARGWDTMARRVLEEVAAGHPQCESVESAWVSFFHDLGDRARQREAIKRLEKLRRADPERESYLEATGDLAGLRALLVEERDRWGDRDLSFALRIAGVDMEIGDYPAARAALEKLAADNPASVGIALDLARCAFLQEDEAGGRQAWSNLKKARPEAFQVDLARMALGEPLPFQDRHLDLETVLAEDRGEAPDQAPSSLILDQLLSRIEPDGSSVERYHGILRINDKEGVDREGEQQIPGQILLSLRTVKPDGRVLEPEQIPEKDTVSLQGLEPGDLVEFEYITLRPPNRVKEGSYITSQVFLFQDIEKPFHRTEWTVEYPPGLAMEFLEKNLPGPGERGLRGPNAYSRWAYRDMPRIPPEPDTPNKLLFVPMVEAAGAITWKDVALFMRESILGTYQVTPEIERRFRQTTGGLESREEVLKALWKSCLQDVDGEDDGSWQDPTQTLLTRQGGRLPLLCAYLTLAGLPFEVLLAEPVPDRVSRESLPRLGQFRVPVVKVGLPSGAKYLTLSGPRRDPSVLPWFLQGAEAFPVTSREPWKVESIPADFGPWERAYERETREIRPDGDFRVTYRAELDPDASEGMRSALAQVPKDQWRRAIQMAVSHRYGSVDLEDYHLENLESPEGPVVWSYTAVIHGSAVKDGNRLTAADPLPAFHLGRALGSLKERQLPLATGGPIFLRQEIAFRLPEGAEASFRPTDKDVRGPFGEYVLRVSRETNEIRVQRRLAVPSQVVWPGRYADLLAFLKAVDDAESGQLSVTLPP
;
A
#
# COMPACT_ATOMS: atom_id res chain seq x y z
N MET A 1 -36.30 24.06 44.44
CA MET A 1 -37.71 23.70 44.20
C MET A 1 -38.01 23.73 42.71
N ARG A 2 -38.77 22.74 42.25
CA ARG A 2 -39.36 22.54 40.90
C ARG A 2 -38.42 22.20 39.73
N LYS A 3 -37.91 20.96 39.81
CA LYS A 3 -37.85 20.02 38.67
C LYS A 3 -39.27 19.76 38.17
N GLY A 4 -39.50 19.79 36.85
CA GLY A 4 -40.77 19.33 36.27
C GLY A 4 -41.17 20.00 34.95
N ALA A 5 -40.31 19.97 33.92
CA ALA A 5 -40.72 20.33 32.56
C ALA A 5 -39.91 19.67 31.42
N PHE A 6 -38.91 18.82 31.74
CA PHE A 6 -38.01 18.24 30.72
C PHE A 6 -38.44 16.84 30.22
N LEU A 7 -39.55 16.29 30.73
CA LEU A 7 -39.94 14.89 30.52
C LEU A 7 -41.12 14.67 29.55
N ARG A 8 -41.51 15.67 28.74
CA ARG A 8 -42.61 15.53 27.77
C ARG A 8 -42.26 15.81 26.30
N ARG A 9 -41.02 16.17 25.96
CA ARG A 9 -40.55 16.29 24.56
C ARG A 9 -39.72 15.10 24.05
N TRP A 10 -39.19 14.26 24.95
CA TRP A 10 -38.51 13.02 24.57
C TRP A 10 -39.47 11.86 24.25
N THR A 11 -40.67 11.87 24.83
CA THR A 11 -41.67 10.81 24.60
C THR A 11 -42.39 10.94 23.26
N ILE A 12 -42.33 12.10 22.59
CA ILE A 12 -42.97 12.32 21.28
C ILE A 12 -41.99 12.05 20.12
N LEU A 13 -40.67 12.19 20.33
CA LEU A 13 -39.66 11.80 19.34
C LEU A 13 -39.37 10.29 19.34
N VAL A 14 -39.46 9.61 20.49
CA VAL A 14 -39.40 8.13 20.55
C VAL A 14 -40.71 7.50 20.06
N ALA A 15 -41.86 8.16 20.23
CA ALA A 15 -43.11 7.72 19.63
C ALA A 15 -43.16 7.95 18.10
N ALA A 16 -42.49 8.99 17.57
CA ALA A 16 -42.42 9.24 16.13
C ALA A 16 -41.51 8.23 15.39
N GLY A 17 -40.43 7.73 16.03
CA GLY A 17 -39.59 6.65 15.49
C GLY A 17 -40.21 5.26 15.57
N LEU A 18 -41.15 5.04 16.50
CA LEU A 18 -41.92 3.79 16.60
C LEU A 18 -43.19 3.78 15.74
N TRP A 19 -43.71 4.96 15.36
CA TRP A 19 -44.89 5.08 14.50
C TRP A 19 -44.56 5.10 12.99
N SER A 20 -43.32 5.37 12.58
CA SER A 20 -42.90 5.26 11.17
C SER A 20 -42.78 3.81 10.71
N ALA A 21 -42.22 2.91 11.53
CA ALA A 21 -42.05 1.49 11.19
C ALA A 21 -43.40 0.77 10.98
N ALA A 22 -44.39 1.03 11.84
CA ALA A 22 -45.71 0.42 11.76
C ALA A 22 -46.57 0.92 10.57
N PHE A 23 -46.31 2.13 10.06
CA PHE A 23 -47.00 2.68 8.89
C PHE A 23 -46.32 2.29 7.56
N LEU A 24 -45.00 2.08 7.56
CA LEU A 24 -44.25 1.55 6.42
C LEU A 24 -44.54 0.05 6.18
N ALA A 25 -44.88 -0.71 7.23
CA ALA A 25 -45.14 -2.14 7.16
C ALA A 25 -46.47 -2.56 6.49
N ALA A 26 -47.41 -1.62 6.27
CA ALA A 26 -48.73 -1.95 5.73
C ALA A 26 -48.76 -2.20 4.21
N GLU A 27 -47.74 -1.75 3.45
CA GLU A 27 -47.67 -1.88 1.99
C GLU A 27 -46.83 -3.10 1.51
N ALA A 28 -46.05 -3.75 2.37
CA ALA A 28 -45.04 -4.74 1.96
C ALA A 28 -45.52 -6.21 1.90
N GLY A 29 -46.76 -6.50 2.30
CA GLY A 29 -47.27 -7.87 2.42
C GLY A 29 -46.86 -8.58 3.72
N GLU A 30 -47.64 -9.57 4.16
CA GLU A 30 -47.50 -10.17 5.49
C GLU A 30 -46.15 -10.89 5.72
N GLY A 31 -45.62 -11.57 4.71
CA GLY A 31 -44.33 -12.28 4.80
C GLY A 31 -43.15 -11.34 5.05
N TRP A 32 -43.08 -10.22 4.33
CA TRP A 32 -42.02 -9.22 4.51
C TRP A 32 -42.11 -8.52 5.87
N ARG A 33 -43.33 -8.21 6.33
CA ARG A 33 -43.53 -7.66 7.67
C ARG A 33 -42.96 -8.56 8.75
N ILE A 34 -43.20 -9.87 8.65
CA ILE A 34 -42.65 -10.85 9.61
C ILE A 34 -41.12 -10.85 9.60
N LEU A 35 -40.49 -10.81 8.43
CA LEU A 35 -39.02 -10.81 8.30
C LEU A 35 -38.37 -9.51 8.78
N LEU A 36 -39.03 -8.37 8.57
CA LEU A 36 -38.51 -7.06 8.97
C LEU A 36 -38.70 -6.80 10.48
N GLU A 37 -39.84 -7.21 11.06
CA GLU A 37 -40.20 -6.88 12.46
C GLU A 37 -39.80 -7.97 13.47
N GLY A 38 -39.87 -9.25 13.11
CA GLY A 38 -39.88 -10.34 14.11
C GLY A 38 -39.09 -11.61 13.77
N GLY A 39 -38.45 -11.68 12.60
CA GLY A 39 -37.48 -12.74 12.26
C GLY A 39 -38.02 -14.18 12.27
N ASP A 40 -39.34 -14.40 12.32
CA ASP A 40 -39.93 -15.74 12.34
C ASP A 40 -39.98 -16.31 10.90
N PHE A 41 -38.84 -16.85 10.46
CA PHE A 41 -38.66 -17.40 9.11
C PHE A 41 -39.71 -18.46 8.75
N ARG A 42 -40.17 -19.28 9.70
CA ARG A 42 -41.21 -20.30 9.43
C ARG A 42 -42.59 -19.70 9.20
N LYS A 43 -42.96 -18.65 9.93
CA LYS A 43 -44.21 -17.92 9.66
C LYS A 43 -44.12 -17.14 8.34
N ALA A 44 -42.97 -16.52 8.05
CA ALA A 44 -42.74 -15.83 6.79
C ALA A 44 -42.83 -16.79 5.59
N GLU A 45 -42.27 -18.00 5.68
CA GLU A 45 -42.37 -19.04 4.66
C GLU A 45 -43.83 -19.33 4.29
N LYS A 46 -44.69 -19.54 5.30
CA LYS A 46 -46.12 -19.82 5.08
C LYS A 46 -46.84 -18.65 4.42
N ALA A 47 -46.54 -17.42 4.84
CA ALA A 47 -47.12 -16.22 4.27
C ALA A 47 -46.70 -16.06 2.79
N PHE A 48 -45.41 -16.19 2.48
CA PHE A 48 -44.93 -16.09 1.10
C PHE A 48 -45.46 -17.20 0.21
N ARG A 49 -45.50 -18.45 0.69
CA ARG A 49 -46.09 -19.56 -0.07
C ARG A 49 -47.55 -19.27 -0.40
N SER A 50 -48.34 -18.80 0.56
CA SER A 50 -49.73 -18.42 0.31
C SER A 50 -49.87 -17.28 -0.70
N CYS A 51 -48.95 -16.29 -0.70
CA CYS A 51 -48.96 -15.21 -1.68
C CYS A 51 -48.62 -15.69 -3.08
N VAL A 52 -47.58 -16.53 -3.23
CA VAL A 52 -47.17 -17.10 -4.53
C VAL A 52 -48.24 -18.04 -5.10
N GLU A 53 -48.94 -18.80 -4.26
CA GLU A 53 -50.08 -19.63 -4.69
C GLU A 53 -51.26 -18.79 -5.20
N GLN A 54 -51.47 -17.60 -4.64
CA GLN A 54 -52.54 -16.68 -5.06
C GLN A 54 -52.17 -15.89 -6.31
N ASP A 55 -50.92 -15.42 -6.38
CA ASP A 55 -50.36 -14.72 -7.53
C ASP A 55 -48.95 -15.24 -7.85
N PRO A 56 -48.83 -16.19 -8.79
CA PRO A 56 -47.53 -16.69 -9.23
C PRO A 56 -46.63 -15.63 -9.88
N ARG A 57 -47.17 -14.46 -10.26
CA ARG A 57 -46.38 -13.35 -10.81
C ARG A 57 -45.83 -12.40 -9.74
N ASP A 58 -46.14 -12.60 -8.46
CA ASP A 58 -45.55 -11.82 -7.36
C ASP A 58 -44.09 -12.24 -7.13
N ALA A 59 -43.18 -11.65 -7.92
CA ALA A 59 -41.75 -11.89 -7.82
C ALA A 59 -41.16 -11.50 -6.45
N SER A 60 -41.79 -10.55 -5.74
CA SER A 60 -41.34 -10.16 -4.40
C SER A 60 -41.59 -11.27 -3.38
N SER A 61 -42.78 -11.86 -3.41
CA SER A 61 -43.10 -13.02 -2.55
C SER A 61 -42.34 -14.27 -2.98
N ALA A 62 -42.11 -14.47 -4.29
CA ALA A 62 -41.29 -15.58 -4.78
C ALA A 62 -39.84 -15.48 -4.27
N PHE A 63 -39.23 -14.28 -4.33
CA PHE A 63 -37.90 -14.06 -3.78
C PHE A 63 -37.89 -14.26 -2.26
N GLY A 64 -38.89 -13.70 -1.56
CA GLY A 64 -39.05 -13.88 -0.12
C GLY A 64 -39.14 -15.37 0.27
N LEU A 65 -39.91 -16.17 -0.46
CA LEU A 65 -40.03 -17.62 -0.26
C LEU A 65 -38.69 -18.33 -0.49
N ALA A 66 -38.04 -18.06 -1.62
CA ALA A 66 -36.77 -18.69 -1.98
C ALA A 66 -35.67 -18.36 -0.96
N PHE A 67 -35.54 -17.09 -0.58
CA PHE A 67 -34.58 -16.64 0.43
C PHE A 67 -34.83 -17.28 1.80
N VAL A 68 -36.09 -17.34 2.25
CA VAL A 68 -36.44 -17.97 3.53
C VAL A 68 -36.11 -19.46 3.52
N LEU A 69 -36.46 -20.18 2.45
CA LEU A 69 -36.14 -21.60 2.29
C LEU A 69 -34.63 -21.84 2.36
N ARG A 70 -33.82 -21.01 1.68
CA ARG A 70 -32.36 -21.07 1.78
C ARG A 70 -31.89 -20.85 3.22
N SER A 71 -32.44 -19.83 3.87
CA SER A 71 -32.05 -19.41 5.22
C SER A 71 -32.35 -20.48 6.28
N VAL A 72 -33.43 -21.27 6.09
CA VAL A 72 -33.82 -22.37 6.98
C VAL A 72 -33.21 -23.73 6.63
N GLY A 73 -32.25 -23.78 5.70
CA GLY A 73 -31.54 -25.01 5.34
C GLY A 73 -32.29 -25.91 4.36
N GLU A 74 -33.09 -25.32 3.46
CA GLU A 74 -33.86 -26.02 2.42
C GLU A 74 -33.44 -25.55 1.00
N PRO A 75 -32.16 -25.73 0.62
CA PRO A 75 -31.58 -25.13 -0.60
C PRO A 75 -32.23 -25.62 -1.90
N GLU A 76 -32.62 -26.90 -2.01
CA GLU A 76 -33.30 -27.40 -3.21
C GLU A 76 -34.67 -26.75 -3.43
N LYS A 77 -35.45 -26.61 -2.34
CA LYS A 77 -36.76 -25.95 -2.39
C LYS A 77 -36.62 -24.46 -2.68
N ALA A 78 -35.57 -23.82 -2.15
CA ALA A 78 -35.24 -22.44 -2.45
C ALA A 78 -34.97 -22.25 -3.95
N LEU A 79 -34.17 -23.13 -4.55
CA LEU A 79 -33.84 -23.08 -5.96
C LEU A 79 -35.07 -23.29 -6.86
N LEU A 80 -35.94 -24.24 -6.49
CA LEU A 80 -37.19 -24.47 -7.20
C LEU A 80 -38.10 -23.23 -7.16
N ALA A 81 -38.27 -22.64 -5.97
CA ALA A 81 -39.06 -21.41 -5.81
C ALA A 81 -38.49 -20.24 -6.64
N ALA A 82 -37.15 -20.11 -6.69
CA ALA A 82 -36.49 -19.11 -7.53
C ALA A 82 -36.75 -19.34 -9.03
N ALA A 83 -36.59 -20.58 -9.50
CA ALA A 83 -36.82 -20.96 -10.89
C ALA A 83 -38.28 -20.75 -11.32
N GLU A 84 -39.24 -21.18 -10.50
CA GLU A 84 -40.68 -21.01 -10.77
C GLU A 84 -41.11 -19.54 -10.75
N GLY A 85 -40.59 -18.76 -9.80
CA GLY A 85 -40.82 -17.31 -9.73
C GLY A 85 -40.27 -16.60 -10.96
N LEU A 86 -39.04 -16.90 -11.35
CA LEU A 86 -38.40 -16.27 -12.52
C LEU A 86 -39.12 -16.64 -13.82
N LYS A 87 -39.59 -17.88 -13.94
CA LYS A 87 -40.40 -18.33 -15.08
C LYS A 87 -41.73 -17.60 -15.17
N SER A 88 -42.34 -17.29 -14.03
CA SER A 88 -43.68 -16.68 -13.95
C SER A 88 -43.63 -15.16 -14.16
N ALA A 89 -42.58 -14.51 -13.69
CA ALA A 89 -42.41 -13.05 -13.73
C ALA A 89 -41.02 -12.60 -14.27
N PRO A 90 -40.63 -13.03 -15.49
CA PRO A 90 -39.31 -12.74 -16.06
C PRO A 90 -39.08 -11.25 -16.37
N ASP A 91 -40.15 -10.47 -16.51
CA ASP A 91 -40.14 -9.03 -16.78
C ASP A 91 -40.21 -8.16 -15.53
N HIS A 92 -40.32 -8.75 -14.33
CA HIS A 92 -40.48 -7.98 -13.11
C HIS A 92 -39.19 -7.27 -12.69
N PRO A 93 -39.25 -6.05 -12.12
CA PRO A 93 -38.09 -5.32 -11.56
C PRO A 93 -37.22 -6.06 -10.53
N LEU A 94 -37.70 -7.19 -10.00
CA LEU A 94 -37.00 -8.03 -9.01
C LEU A 94 -36.54 -9.37 -9.58
N ALA A 95 -36.68 -9.60 -10.89
CA ALA A 95 -36.26 -10.84 -11.55
C ALA A 95 -34.76 -11.14 -11.33
N PHE A 96 -33.93 -10.09 -11.21
CA PHE A 96 -32.50 -10.24 -10.93
C PHE A 96 -32.23 -10.95 -9.60
N LEU A 97 -33.07 -10.76 -8.57
CA LEU A 97 -32.91 -11.44 -7.27
C LEU A 97 -33.18 -12.94 -7.38
N LEU A 98 -34.15 -13.32 -8.20
CA LEU A 98 -34.49 -14.72 -8.45
C LEU A 98 -33.41 -15.39 -9.31
N GLU A 99 -32.85 -14.66 -10.27
CA GLU A 99 -31.71 -15.12 -11.07
C GLU A 99 -30.44 -15.28 -10.22
N ASP A 100 -30.13 -14.34 -9.32
CA ASP A 100 -29.01 -14.42 -8.39
C ASP A 100 -29.07 -15.70 -7.53
N LEU A 101 -30.23 -15.97 -6.91
CA LEU A 101 -30.46 -17.19 -6.14
C LEU A 101 -30.36 -18.46 -7.00
N LEU A 102 -30.81 -18.40 -8.25
CA LEU A 102 -30.71 -19.52 -9.19
C LEU A 102 -29.25 -19.82 -9.52
N SER A 103 -28.47 -18.78 -9.81
CA SER A 103 -27.05 -18.86 -10.16
C SER A 103 -26.19 -19.35 -9.00
N GLU A 104 -26.43 -18.87 -7.77
CA GLU A 104 -25.72 -19.31 -6.57
C GLU A 104 -25.97 -20.80 -6.24
N GLY A 105 -27.21 -21.28 -6.41
CA GLY A 105 -27.61 -22.63 -6.00
C GLY A 105 -27.57 -23.70 -7.10
N ALA A 106 -27.30 -23.34 -8.36
CA ALA A 106 -27.41 -24.25 -9.50
C ALA A 106 -26.54 -25.51 -9.39
N ALA A 107 -25.36 -25.42 -8.77
CA ALA A 107 -24.41 -26.53 -8.63
C ALA A 107 -24.42 -27.19 -7.25
N PHE A 108 -25.53 -27.07 -6.50
CA PHE A 108 -25.64 -27.64 -5.16
C PHE A 108 -25.56 -29.18 -5.17
N ASN A 109 -26.28 -29.84 -6.08
CA ASN A 109 -26.22 -31.27 -6.34
C ASN A 109 -26.70 -31.62 -7.76
N GLU A 110 -26.65 -32.89 -8.14
CA GLU A 110 -27.04 -33.33 -9.50
C GLU A 110 -28.52 -33.04 -9.82
N VAL A 111 -29.42 -33.10 -8.83
CA VAL A 111 -30.86 -32.85 -9.03
C VAL A 111 -31.10 -31.39 -9.39
N THR A 112 -30.52 -30.48 -8.59
CA THR A 112 -30.59 -29.03 -8.80
C THR A 112 -29.90 -28.60 -10.09
N THR A 113 -28.74 -29.20 -10.40
CA THR A 113 -28.03 -28.95 -11.66
C THR A 113 -28.92 -29.27 -12.86
N ARG A 114 -29.54 -30.46 -12.89
CA ARG A 114 -30.45 -30.85 -13.98
C ARG A 114 -31.68 -29.97 -14.06
N LEU A 115 -32.28 -29.63 -12.92
CA LEU A 115 -33.43 -28.72 -12.86
C LEU A 115 -33.11 -27.40 -13.55
N VAL A 116 -31.93 -26.84 -13.29
CA VAL A 116 -31.48 -25.59 -13.90
C VAL A 116 -31.15 -25.80 -15.39
N GLU A 117 -30.38 -26.84 -15.75
CA GLU A 117 -30.06 -27.19 -17.15
C GLU A 117 -31.34 -27.32 -18.01
N ASP A 118 -32.36 -28.00 -17.50
CA ASP A 118 -33.66 -28.20 -18.17
C ASP A 118 -34.48 -26.90 -18.28
N SER A 119 -34.36 -26.02 -17.29
CA SER A 119 -35.12 -24.77 -17.22
C SER A 119 -34.50 -23.63 -18.03
N LEU A 120 -33.17 -23.61 -18.17
CA LEU A 120 -32.39 -22.53 -18.78
C LEU A 120 -32.85 -22.14 -20.20
N PRO A 121 -33.12 -23.07 -21.13
CA PRO A 121 -33.60 -22.72 -22.47
C PRO A 121 -34.93 -21.95 -22.45
N ALA A 122 -35.85 -22.33 -21.57
CA ALA A 122 -37.14 -21.66 -21.43
C ALA A 122 -37.01 -20.29 -20.75
N LEU A 123 -36.19 -20.20 -19.70
CA LEU A 123 -35.95 -18.95 -18.96
C LEU A 123 -35.23 -17.91 -19.85
N SER A 124 -34.12 -18.29 -20.46
CA SER A 124 -33.27 -17.38 -21.25
C SER A 124 -33.88 -16.95 -22.60
N SER A 125 -35.01 -17.54 -23.01
CA SER A 125 -35.75 -17.20 -24.24
C SER A 125 -37.09 -16.46 -23.99
N ALA A 126 -37.39 -16.12 -22.73
CA ALA A 126 -38.60 -15.37 -22.38
C ALA A 126 -38.69 -14.05 -23.18
N ARG A 127 -39.87 -13.73 -23.75
CA ARG A 127 -40.05 -12.57 -24.66
C ARG A 127 -39.85 -11.21 -23.99
N SER A 128 -40.22 -11.09 -22.72
CA SER A 128 -40.09 -9.87 -21.93
C SER A 128 -39.22 -10.20 -20.72
N MET A 129 -37.94 -9.84 -20.79
CA MET A 129 -36.97 -10.04 -19.70
C MET A 129 -35.94 -8.93 -19.78
N ASP A 130 -35.48 -8.46 -18.62
CA ASP A 130 -34.36 -7.52 -18.56
C ASP A 130 -33.11 -8.14 -19.25
N PRO A 131 -32.49 -7.44 -20.21
CA PRO A 131 -31.29 -7.91 -20.90
C PRO A 131 -30.17 -8.39 -19.97
N MET A 132 -30.00 -7.76 -18.80
CA MET A 132 -28.97 -8.13 -17.82
C MET A 132 -29.28 -9.47 -17.13
N VAL A 133 -30.55 -9.73 -16.82
CA VAL A 133 -30.99 -11.04 -16.31
C VAL A 133 -30.77 -12.12 -17.36
N ARG A 134 -31.08 -11.82 -18.63
CA ARG A 134 -30.90 -12.77 -19.74
C ARG A 134 -29.44 -13.17 -19.95
N ILE A 135 -28.51 -12.20 -19.94
CA ILE A 135 -27.09 -12.50 -20.13
C ILE A 135 -26.52 -13.30 -18.96
N ASN A 136 -26.91 -13.02 -17.71
CA ASN A 136 -26.46 -13.80 -16.56
C ASN A 136 -26.95 -15.25 -16.59
N LEU A 137 -28.20 -15.51 -16.99
CA LEU A 137 -28.68 -16.88 -17.23
C LEU A 137 -27.87 -17.62 -18.30
N ARG A 138 -27.41 -16.92 -19.34
CA ARG A 138 -26.58 -17.52 -20.38
C ARG A 138 -25.13 -17.70 -19.93
N TRP A 139 -24.64 -16.84 -19.06
CA TRP A 139 -23.38 -17.07 -18.36
C TRP A 139 -23.50 -18.30 -17.45
N LEU A 140 -24.60 -18.47 -16.71
CA LEU A 140 -24.84 -19.68 -15.93
C LEU A 140 -24.79 -20.94 -16.81
N ALA A 141 -25.41 -20.92 -17.99
CA ALA A 141 -25.31 -22.01 -18.96
C ALA A 141 -23.86 -22.30 -19.40
N LEU A 142 -23.04 -21.25 -19.62
CA LEU A 142 -21.62 -21.38 -19.92
C LEU A 142 -20.82 -22.00 -18.77
N ASN A 143 -21.11 -21.60 -17.52
CA ASN A 143 -20.47 -22.13 -16.32
C ASN A 143 -20.81 -23.61 -16.13
N LEU A 144 -22.08 -24.00 -16.28
CA LEU A 144 -22.51 -25.40 -16.19
C LEU A 144 -21.88 -26.27 -17.29
N ALA A 145 -21.89 -25.82 -18.55
CA ALA A 145 -21.24 -26.54 -19.65
C ALA A 145 -19.71 -26.71 -19.44
N SER A 146 -19.08 -25.72 -18.82
CA SER A 146 -17.66 -25.78 -18.44
C SER A 146 -17.42 -26.81 -17.33
N ARG A 147 -18.28 -26.85 -16.30
CA ARG A 147 -18.21 -27.84 -15.20
C ARG A 147 -18.42 -29.28 -15.70
N ARG A 148 -19.31 -29.49 -16.67
CA ARG A 148 -19.55 -30.80 -17.31
C ARG A 148 -18.41 -31.23 -18.24
N GLY A 149 -17.56 -30.30 -18.66
CA GLY A 149 -16.43 -30.61 -19.53
C GLY A 149 -16.81 -30.78 -20.99
N GLU A 150 -17.84 -30.08 -21.47
CA GLU A 150 -18.44 -30.27 -22.80
C GLU A 150 -18.08 -29.14 -23.78
N PRO A 151 -17.05 -29.29 -24.64
CA PRO A 151 -16.52 -28.17 -25.43
C PRO A 151 -17.53 -27.57 -26.41
N SER A 152 -18.33 -28.43 -27.06
CA SER A 152 -19.35 -28.01 -28.01
C SER A 152 -20.46 -27.19 -27.35
N GLN A 153 -20.92 -27.61 -26.17
CA GLN A 153 -21.94 -26.88 -25.41
C GLN A 153 -21.37 -25.57 -24.86
N ARG A 154 -20.16 -25.59 -24.31
CA ARG A 154 -19.46 -24.39 -23.84
C ARG A 154 -19.32 -23.35 -24.96
N ALA A 155 -18.84 -23.75 -26.13
CA ALA A 155 -18.70 -22.87 -27.27
C ALA A 155 -20.07 -22.33 -27.76
N SER A 156 -21.13 -23.15 -27.68
CA SER A 156 -22.50 -22.71 -27.98
C SER A 156 -23.01 -21.68 -26.97
N ALA A 157 -22.82 -21.92 -25.68
CA ALA A 157 -23.23 -21.02 -24.60
C ALA A 157 -22.48 -19.67 -24.66
N LEU A 158 -21.18 -19.69 -24.94
CA LEU A 158 -20.36 -18.49 -25.13
C LEU A 158 -20.94 -17.60 -26.26
N ARG A 159 -21.28 -18.20 -27.41
CA ARG A 159 -21.92 -17.49 -28.53
C ARG A 159 -23.32 -17.00 -28.17
N ALA A 160 -24.11 -17.80 -27.47
CA ALA A 160 -25.47 -17.43 -27.06
C ALA A 160 -25.47 -16.24 -26.08
N ALA A 161 -24.45 -16.10 -25.24
CA ALA A 161 -24.28 -14.97 -24.33
C ALA A 161 -23.81 -13.68 -25.05
N GLY A 162 -23.43 -13.74 -26.32
CA GLY A 162 -23.00 -12.57 -27.10
C GLY A 162 -21.59 -12.06 -26.75
N PHE A 163 -20.78 -12.87 -26.05
CA PHE A 163 -19.39 -12.57 -25.77
C PHE A 163 -18.55 -12.51 -27.06
N LEU A 164 -17.51 -11.68 -27.06
CA LEU A 164 -16.67 -11.46 -28.24
C LEU A 164 -15.88 -12.73 -28.59
N PRO A 165 -15.86 -13.20 -29.85
CA PRO A 165 -15.22 -14.45 -30.24
C PRO A 165 -13.69 -14.35 -30.44
N GLY A 166 -13.14 -13.14 -30.40
CA GLY A 166 -11.74 -12.86 -30.71
C GLY A 166 -11.46 -11.37 -30.79
N ALA A 167 -10.20 -10.99 -30.65
CA ALA A 167 -9.75 -9.61 -30.79
C ALA A 167 -8.32 -9.55 -31.33
N PHE A 168 -7.96 -8.40 -31.88
CA PHE A 168 -6.58 -8.04 -32.17
C PHE A 168 -5.98 -7.35 -30.96
N PHE A 169 -4.79 -7.77 -30.54
CA PHE A 169 -4.10 -7.21 -29.39
C PHE A 169 -2.79 -6.55 -29.81
N THR A 170 -2.43 -5.46 -29.13
CA THR A 170 -1.06 -4.96 -29.12
C THR A 170 -0.20 -5.80 -28.17
N GLY A 171 1.13 -5.68 -28.29
CA GLY A 171 2.03 -6.09 -27.20
C GLY A 171 1.82 -5.26 -25.92
N PRO A 172 2.40 -5.69 -24.79
CA PRO A 172 2.25 -5.00 -23.52
C PRO A 172 3.09 -3.71 -23.52
N LEU A 173 2.43 -2.58 -23.25
CA LEU A 173 3.01 -1.26 -23.16
C LEU A 173 3.37 -0.98 -21.70
N THR A 174 4.65 -1.02 -21.38
CA THR A 174 5.17 -1.00 -19.99
C THR A 174 5.79 0.33 -19.59
N ASP A 175 5.92 1.28 -20.53
CA ASP A 175 6.38 2.63 -20.20
C ASP A 175 5.26 3.39 -19.47
N ARG A 176 5.46 3.56 -18.15
CA ARG A 176 4.64 4.37 -17.23
C ARG A 176 3.13 4.17 -17.44
N PRO A 177 2.65 2.92 -17.30
CA PRO A 177 1.31 2.53 -17.70
C PRO A 177 0.21 3.30 -16.97
N ARG A 178 0.33 3.56 -15.67
CA ARG A 178 -0.66 4.33 -14.89
C ARG A 178 -0.69 5.78 -15.36
N THR A 179 0.47 6.42 -15.47
CA THR A 179 0.57 7.81 -15.96
C THR A 179 -0.03 7.94 -17.36
N ALA A 180 0.35 7.06 -18.28
CA ALA A 180 -0.16 7.08 -19.64
C ALA A 180 -1.67 6.77 -19.70
N PHE A 181 -2.21 5.96 -18.79
CA PHE A 181 -3.65 5.79 -18.66
C PHE A 181 -4.32 7.05 -18.12
N THR A 182 -3.81 7.66 -17.05
CA THR A 182 -4.42 8.85 -16.43
C THR A 182 -4.36 10.09 -17.35
N GLU A 183 -3.28 10.27 -18.11
CA GLU A 183 -3.09 11.39 -19.04
C GLU A 183 -3.51 11.07 -20.49
N GLY A 184 -3.76 9.80 -20.80
CA GLY A 184 -3.95 9.34 -22.17
C GLY A 184 -5.12 10.02 -22.88
N PRO A 185 -5.10 10.02 -24.22
CA PRO A 185 -5.95 10.86 -25.05
C PRO A 185 -7.44 10.61 -24.83
N ALA A 186 -8.25 11.67 -24.97
CA ALA A 186 -9.71 11.59 -25.02
C ALA A 186 -10.25 10.93 -26.32
N ALA A 187 -9.37 10.33 -27.13
CA ALA A 187 -9.68 9.70 -28.41
C ALA A 187 -8.80 8.46 -28.60
N GLU A 188 -9.18 7.61 -29.56
CA GLU A 188 -8.42 6.41 -29.87
C GLU A 188 -6.97 6.77 -30.31
N PRO A 189 -5.94 6.05 -29.84
CA PRO A 189 -4.54 6.34 -30.17
C PRO A 189 -4.24 6.13 -31.66
N ASP A 190 -3.11 6.68 -32.12
CA ASP A 190 -2.59 6.37 -33.46
C ASP A 190 -2.16 4.90 -33.54
N TRP A 191 -2.87 4.16 -34.37
CA TRP A 191 -2.70 2.73 -34.61
C TRP A 191 -1.30 2.36 -35.09
N ASN A 192 -0.69 3.23 -35.91
CA ASN A 192 0.65 2.98 -36.43
C ASN A 192 1.71 3.14 -35.32
N ALA A 193 1.42 3.95 -34.31
CA ALA A 193 2.32 4.19 -33.17
C ALA A 193 2.29 3.07 -32.12
N LEU A 194 1.23 2.25 -32.09
CA LEU A 194 1.06 1.16 -31.13
C LEU A 194 1.86 -0.13 -31.48
N GLY A 195 2.39 -0.24 -32.71
CA GLY A 195 3.12 -1.41 -33.18
C GLY A 195 2.22 -2.54 -33.71
N GLY A 196 2.77 -3.75 -33.79
CA GLY A 196 2.13 -4.92 -34.40
C GLY A 196 0.85 -5.37 -33.68
N TRP A 197 -0.19 -5.67 -34.44
CA TRP A 197 -1.46 -6.20 -33.95
C TRP A 197 -1.55 -7.70 -34.25
N THR A 198 -1.82 -8.50 -33.23
CA THR A 198 -1.94 -9.95 -33.36
C THR A 198 -3.37 -10.38 -33.04
N TYR A 199 -4.01 -11.10 -33.96
CA TYR A 199 -5.32 -11.68 -33.71
C TYR A 199 -5.20 -12.87 -32.75
N SER A 200 -6.09 -12.93 -31.77
CA SER A 200 -6.25 -14.09 -30.90
C SER A 200 -7.75 -14.38 -30.73
N SER A 201 -8.15 -15.63 -30.98
CA SER A 201 -9.48 -16.12 -30.66
C SER A 201 -9.68 -16.17 -29.15
N LEU A 202 -10.91 -15.96 -28.70
CA LEU A 202 -11.29 -16.05 -27.29
C LEU A 202 -12.14 -17.30 -27.07
N ASP A 203 -11.77 -18.08 -26.06
CA ASP A 203 -12.42 -19.29 -25.55
C ASP A 203 -13.10 -19.04 -24.18
N SER A 204 -13.14 -17.77 -23.78
CA SER A 204 -13.64 -17.25 -22.52
C SER A 204 -14.28 -15.87 -22.74
N PRO A 205 -15.23 -15.46 -21.89
CA PRO A 205 -15.80 -14.10 -21.89
C PRO A 205 -14.78 -12.95 -21.73
N LEU A 206 -13.59 -13.24 -21.20
CA LEU A 206 -12.57 -12.27 -20.85
C LEU A 206 -11.73 -11.83 -22.06
N VAL A 207 -11.78 -10.55 -22.42
CA VAL A 207 -10.96 -9.95 -23.49
C VAL A 207 -9.60 -9.52 -22.95
N ARG A 208 -8.61 -10.39 -23.12
CA ARG A 208 -7.19 -10.13 -22.82
C ARG A 208 -6.26 -10.81 -23.83
N PRO A 209 -5.01 -10.35 -24.00
CA PRO A 209 -4.00 -11.11 -24.73
C PRO A 209 -3.78 -12.49 -24.09
N PRO A 210 -3.19 -13.46 -24.82
CA PRO A 210 -2.67 -14.68 -24.21
C PRO A 210 -1.69 -14.36 -23.06
N LEU A 211 -1.67 -15.16 -21.99
CA LEU A 211 -0.86 -14.87 -20.79
C LEU A 211 0.62 -14.65 -21.13
N HIS A 212 1.20 -15.46 -22.03
CA HIS A 212 2.60 -15.34 -22.45
C HIS A 212 2.91 -14.05 -23.22
N ALA A 213 1.91 -13.37 -23.78
CA ALA A 213 2.05 -12.09 -24.46
C ALA A 213 1.86 -10.88 -23.53
N MET A 214 1.61 -11.12 -22.23
CA MET A 214 1.44 -10.06 -21.22
C MET A 214 2.71 -9.87 -20.39
N ALA A 215 2.86 -8.68 -19.80
CA ALA A 215 3.92 -8.42 -18.83
C ALA A 215 3.64 -9.19 -17.53
N GLN A 216 4.60 -10.00 -17.07
CA GLN A 216 4.43 -10.88 -15.91
C GLN A 216 4.71 -10.18 -14.57
N GLU A 217 5.68 -9.26 -14.54
CA GLU A 217 6.25 -8.72 -13.28
C GLU A 217 6.11 -7.20 -13.12
N ARG A 218 5.36 -6.55 -14.01
CA ARG A 218 5.12 -5.10 -13.94
C ARG A 218 3.77 -4.75 -14.55
N ASP A 219 3.19 -3.66 -14.05
CA ASP A 219 2.02 -3.05 -14.67
C ASP A 219 2.29 -2.79 -16.16
N SER A 220 1.24 -2.90 -16.96
CA SER A 220 1.29 -2.63 -18.39
C SER A 220 -0.07 -2.12 -18.88
N ARG A 221 -0.08 -1.57 -20.08
CA ARG A 221 -1.31 -1.34 -20.83
C ARG A 221 -1.31 -2.18 -22.09
N TYR A 222 -2.48 -2.55 -22.56
CA TYR A 222 -2.64 -3.10 -23.89
C TYR A 222 -3.91 -2.57 -24.54
N TYR A 223 -3.95 -2.64 -25.86
CA TYR A 223 -5.16 -2.37 -26.63
C TYR A 223 -5.72 -3.67 -27.18
N ALA A 224 -7.04 -3.82 -27.12
CA ALA A 224 -7.78 -4.87 -27.79
C ALA A 224 -8.75 -4.25 -28.80
N CYS A 225 -8.73 -4.70 -30.04
CA CYS A 225 -9.65 -4.24 -31.07
C CYS A 225 -10.49 -5.39 -31.62
N VAL A 226 -11.79 -5.15 -31.74
CA VAL A 226 -12.76 -6.05 -32.33
C VAL A 226 -13.46 -5.34 -33.51
N PRO A 227 -13.01 -5.59 -34.75
CA PRO A 227 -13.70 -5.10 -35.94
C PRO A 227 -14.88 -6.01 -36.28
N PHE A 228 -16.02 -5.42 -36.64
CA PHE A 228 -17.23 -6.16 -37.01
C PHE A 228 -18.07 -5.41 -38.06
N ARG A 229 -18.97 -6.12 -38.74
CA ARG A 229 -19.89 -5.57 -39.73
C ARG A 229 -21.33 -5.82 -39.31
N VAL A 230 -22.12 -4.75 -39.35
CA VAL A 230 -23.57 -4.75 -39.09
C VAL A 230 -24.31 -4.72 -40.42
N SER A 231 -25.28 -5.63 -40.60
CA SER A 231 -26.03 -5.81 -41.85
C SER A 231 -27.23 -4.87 -42.01
N ALA A 232 -27.71 -4.25 -40.93
CA ALA A 232 -28.78 -3.26 -40.96
C ALA A 232 -28.65 -2.31 -39.77
N SER A 233 -28.95 -1.02 -39.97
CA SER A 233 -28.90 -0.03 -38.88
C SER A 233 -29.87 -0.42 -37.76
N GLY A 234 -29.43 -0.36 -36.51
CA GLY A 234 -30.20 -0.86 -35.38
C GLY A 234 -29.63 -0.46 -34.04
N LYS A 235 -30.40 -0.71 -32.97
CA LYS A 235 -29.96 -0.49 -31.60
C LYS A 235 -29.17 -1.70 -31.10
N ALA A 236 -28.18 -1.45 -30.27
CA ALA A 236 -27.35 -2.46 -29.63
C ALA A 236 -27.05 -2.07 -28.19
N LEU A 237 -26.77 -3.09 -27.38
CA LEU A 237 -26.21 -2.95 -26.03
C LEU A 237 -24.75 -3.42 -26.05
N LEU A 238 -23.88 -2.63 -25.43
CA LEU A 238 -22.49 -2.98 -25.18
C LEU A 238 -22.31 -3.18 -23.69
N MET A 239 -22.04 -4.41 -23.26
CA MET A 239 -21.78 -4.73 -21.87
C MET A 239 -20.27 -4.86 -21.64
N PHE A 240 -19.79 -4.21 -20.58
CA PHE A 240 -18.40 -4.30 -20.11
C PHE A 240 -18.39 -4.57 -18.61
N ASN A 241 -17.55 -5.51 -18.17
CA ASN A 241 -17.25 -5.73 -16.76
C ASN A 241 -15.73 -5.89 -16.56
N ALA A 242 -15.16 -5.10 -15.64
CA ALA A 242 -13.77 -5.25 -15.21
C ALA A 242 -13.56 -4.62 -13.82
N ALA A 243 -12.67 -5.22 -13.03
CA ALA A 243 -12.23 -4.69 -11.72
C ALA A 243 -10.99 -3.77 -11.82
N ARG A 244 -10.61 -3.36 -13.03
CA ARG A 244 -9.42 -2.57 -13.33
C ARG A 244 -9.75 -1.39 -14.23
N SER A 245 -8.82 -0.46 -14.37
CA SER A 245 -9.01 0.71 -15.22
C SER A 245 -9.05 0.31 -16.70
N PHE A 246 -10.07 0.75 -17.42
CA PHE A 246 -10.18 0.54 -18.86
C PHE A 246 -10.89 1.70 -19.55
N ARG A 247 -10.67 1.84 -20.86
CA ARG A 247 -11.40 2.75 -21.73
C ARG A 247 -12.00 1.99 -22.89
N VAL A 248 -13.17 2.44 -23.34
CA VAL A 248 -13.87 1.90 -24.49
C VAL A 248 -13.98 3.00 -25.54
N PHE A 249 -13.57 2.66 -26.75
CA PHE A 249 -13.78 3.47 -27.95
C PHE A 249 -14.64 2.68 -28.94
N LEU A 250 -15.56 3.37 -29.61
CA LEU A 250 -16.30 2.81 -30.73
C LEU A 250 -16.05 3.73 -31.93
N ASP A 251 -15.64 3.18 -33.06
CA ASP A 251 -15.39 3.93 -34.30
C ASP A 251 -14.48 5.17 -34.09
N GLY A 252 -13.42 5.05 -33.27
CA GLY A 252 -12.49 6.14 -32.95
C GLY A 252 -12.94 7.13 -31.88
N ARG A 253 -14.18 7.05 -31.41
CA ARG A 253 -14.73 7.99 -30.40
C ARG A 253 -14.81 7.33 -29.03
N PRO A 254 -14.47 8.05 -27.93
CA PRO A 254 -14.58 7.53 -26.58
C PRO A 254 -16.05 7.27 -26.23
N LEU A 255 -16.31 6.16 -25.56
CA LEU A 255 -17.64 5.72 -25.15
C LEU A 255 -17.76 5.54 -23.63
N LEU A 256 -16.74 4.97 -22.98
CA LEU A 256 -16.68 4.74 -21.53
C LEU A 256 -15.24 4.86 -21.03
N VAL A 257 -15.07 5.41 -19.83
CA VAL A 257 -13.79 5.42 -19.11
C VAL A 257 -14.07 4.98 -17.67
N LYS A 258 -13.32 3.97 -17.22
CA LYS A 258 -13.27 3.53 -15.82
C LYS A 258 -11.85 3.73 -15.32
N ASP A 259 -11.68 4.60 -14.33
CA ASP A 259 -10.39 4.93 -13.74
C ASP A 259 -10.34 4.48 -12.28
N PHE A 260 -10.10 3.18 -12.10
CA PHE A 260 -9.96 2.56 -10.78
C PHE A 260 -8.75 3.11 -10.01
N LEU A 261 -7.80 3.79 -10.63
CA LEU A 261 -6.71 4.46 -9.88
C LEU A 261 -7.23 5.63 -9.03
N LYS A 262 -8.37 6.23 -9.41
CA LYS A 262 -8.97 7.34 -8.68
C LYS A 262 -10.11 6.90 -7.80
N ARG A 263 -10.98 6.02 -8.30
CA ARG A 263 -12.21 5.64 -7.61
C ARG A 263 -12.57 4.20 -7.91
N GLN A 264 -12.86 3.44 -6.87
CA GLN A 264 -13.55 2.17 -7.00
C GLN A 264 -14.99 2.45 -7.43
N GLU A 265 -15.36 1.96 -8.60
CA GLU A 265 -16.70 2.10 -9.16
C GLU A 265 -17.31 0.73 -9.46
N ASN A 266 -18.61 0.72 -9.75
CA ASN A 266 -19.29 -0.46 -10.24
C ASN A 266 -18.56 -1.02 -11.49
N PRO A 267 -18.12 -2.29 -11.45
CA PRO A 267 -17.38 -2.91 -12.54
C PRO A 267 -18.25 -3.12 -13.78
N THR A 268 -19.56 -3.36 -13.63
CA THR A 268 -20.47 -3.67 -14.74
C THR A 268 -21.12 -2.42 -15.33
N ASN A 269 -21.00 -2.24 -16.65
CA ASN A 269 -21.56 -1.12 -17.39
C ASN A 269 -22.22 -1.61 -18.67
N VAL A 270 -23.40 -1.07 -18.97
CA VAL A 270 -24.15 -1.42 -20.18
C VAL A 270 -24.52 -0.14 -20.90
N LEU A 271 -24.08 -0.03 -22.15
CA LEU A 271 -24.21 1.19 -22.95
C LEU A 271 -25.15 0.94 -24.12
N ARG A 272 -26.09 1.87 -24.34
CA ARG A 272 -26.99 1.84 -25.50
C ARG A 272 -26.38 2.63 -26.64
N VAL A 273 -26.31 2.01 -27.80
CA VAL A 273 -25.83 2.65 -29.04
C VAL A 273 -26.75 2.31 -30.20
N ALA A 274 -26.91 3.23 -31.14
CA ALA A 274 -27.49 2.96 -32.45
C ALA A 274 -26.35 2.83 -33.48
N LEU A 275 -26.16 1.63 -34.01
CA LEU A 275 -25.17 1.31 -35.02
C LEU A 275 -25.76 1.54 -36.41
N LYS A 276 -24.96 2.08 -37.33
CA LYS A 276 -25.35 2.20 -38.74
C LYS A 276 -25.00 0.91 -39.48
N GLU A 277 -25.61 0.70 -40.65
CA GLU A 277 -25.23 -0.42 -41.50
C GLU A 277 -23.80 -0.26 -42.05
N GLY A 278 -22.95 -1.26 -41.85
CA GLY A 278 -21.58 -1.29 -42.37
C GLY A 278 -20.54 -1.68 -41.33
N ARG A 279 -19.29 -1.23 -41.53
CA ARG A 279 -18.14 -1.64 -40.71
C ARG A 279 -18.03 -0.77 -39.45
N HIS A 280 -17.74 -1.41 -38.34
CA HIS A 280 -17.55 -0.82 -37.02
C HIS A 280 -16.32 -1.40 -36.33
N ARG A 281 -15.82 -0.67 -35.33
CA ARG A 281 -14.67 -1.09 -34.55
C ARG A 281 -14.82 -0.74 -33.09
N LEU A 282 -14.80 -1.77 -32.24
CA LEU A 282 -14.74 -1.63 -30.78
C LEU A 282 -13.28 -1.75 -30.32
N THR A 283 -12.77 -0.73 -29.64
CA THR A 283 -11.39 -0.73 -29.11
C THR A 283 -11.41 -0.55 -27.60
N LEU A 284 -10.65 -1.37 -26.89
CA LEU A 284 -10.47 -1.35 -25.45
C LEU A 284 -9.03 -0.96 -25.14
N GLU A 285 -8.81 0.03 -24.28
CA GLU A 285 -7.54 0.26 -23.59
C GLU A 285 -7.67 -0.31 -22.19
N VAL A 286 -6.78 -1.23 -21.79
CA VAL A 286 -6.84 -1.86 -20.47
C VAL A 286 -5.53 -1.61 -19.73
N LEU A 287 -5.62 -1.12 -18.50
CA LEU A 287 -4.52 -1.10 -17.56
C LEU A 287 -4.49 -2.43 -16.81
N ALA A 288 -3.46 -3.23 -17.08
CA ALA A 288 -3.24 -4.53 -16.46
C ALA A 288 -2.14 -4.42 -15.41
N SER A 289 -2.41 -4.90 -14.20
CA SER A 289 -1.44 -5.09 -13.12
C SER A 289 -0.84 -6.49 -13.12
N GLY A 290 -1.43 -7.41 -13.90
CA GLY A 290 -0.91 -8.76 -14.09
C GLY A 290 -1.56 -9.46 -15.28
N PRO A 291 -1.13 -10.70 -15.57
CA PRO A 291 -1.53 -11.42 -16.78
C PRO A 291 -3.00 -11.89 -16.74
N GLY A 292 -3.63 -11.92 -15.56
CA GLY A 292 -5.06 -12.25 -15.41
C GLY A 292 -6.03 -11.09 -15.72
N ASP A 293 -5.54 -9.86 -15.82
CA ASP A 293 -6.41 -8.69 -15.97
C ASP A 293 -6.96 -8.57 -17.40
N GLY A 294 -8.26 -8.26 -17.49
CA GLY A 294 -8.94 -8.01 -18.75
C GLY A 294 -10.35 -7.46 -18.58
N VAL A 295 -11.09 -7.38 -19.68
CA VAL A 295 -12.45 -6.86 -19.71
C VAL A 295 -13.39 -7.93 -20.24
N TYR A 296 -14.39 -8.29 -19.45
CA TYR A 296 -15.53 -9.07 -19.92
C TYR A 296 -16.36 -8.20 -20.86
N ALA A 297 -16.59 -8.62 -22.11
CA ALA A 297 -17.28 -7.80 -23.09
C ALA A 297 -18.29 -8.59 -23.92
N ALA A 298 -19.49 -8.04 -24.09
CA ALA A 298 -20.55 -8.62 -24.92
C ALA A 298 -21.23 -7.57 -25.82
N LEU A 299 -21.67 -8.02 -27.00
CA LEU A 299 -22.36 -7.22 -28.00
C LEU A 299 -23.76 -7.81 -28.25
N LEU A 300 -24.79 -7.08 -27.84
CA LEU A 300 -26.16 -7.58 -27.76
C LEU A 300 -27.15 -6.70 -28.53
N ASP A 301 -28.30 -7.26 -28.88
CA ASP A 301 -29.49 -6.52 -29.29
C ASP A 301 -30.22 -5.90 -28.06
N PRO A 302 -31.25 -5.06 -28.25
CA PRO A 302 -31.99 -4.43 -27.15
C PRO A 302 -32.71 -5.42 -26.21
N GLU A 303 -32.95 -6.64 -26.67
CA GLU A 303 -33.58 -7.72 -25.91
C GLU A 303 -32.57 -8.59 -25.15
N GLY A 304 -31.26 -8.36 -25.31
CA GLY A 304 -30.18 -9.10 -24.68
C GLY A 304 -29.75 -10.38 -25.43
N ASN A 305 -30.10 -10.53 -26.71
CA ASN A 305 -29.58 -11.59 -27.58
C ASN A 305 -28.27 -11.18 -28.25
N PRO A 306 -27.45 -12.13 -28.72
CA PRO A 306 -26.25 -11.79 -29.50
C PRO A 306 -26.64 -10.94 -30.70
N LEU A 307 -25.99 -9.79 -30.85
CA LEU A 307 -26.24 -8.96 -32.02
C LEU A 307 -25.79 -9.72 -33.28
N PRO A 308 -26.63 -9.86 -34.33
CA PRO A 308 -26.27 -10.60 -35.52
C PRO A 308 -25.28 -9.80 -36.38
N VAL A 309 -24.00 -9.92 -36.06
CA VAL A 309 -22.89 -9.25 -36.76
C VAL A 309 -21.89 -10.25 -37.33
N GLU A 310 -21.14 -9.80 -38.34
CA GLU A 310 -19.99 -10.51 -38.88
C GLU A 310 -18.71 -9.97 -38.20
N PHE A 311 -18.07 -10.78 -37.35
CA PHE A 311 -16.78 -10.42 -36.75
C PHE A 311 -15.65 -10.61 -37.78
N LEU A 312 -14.85 -9.56 -37.95
CA LEU A 312 -13.76 -9.52 -38.91
C LEU A 312 -12.44 -9.96 -38.24
N LYS A 313 -11.59 -10.72 -38.94
CA LYS A 313 -10.42 -11.41 -38.37
C LYS A 313 -9.12 -11.21 -39.14
N GLU A 314 -9.14 -10.50 -40.27
CA GLU A 314 -7.95 -10.27 -41.07
C GLU A 314 -7.25 -8.97 -40.64
N PRO A 315 -5.90 -8.92 -40.54
CA PRO A 315 -5.19 -7.69 -40.18
C PRO A 315 -5.54 -6.49 -41.09
N GLY A 316 -5.89 -6.74 -42.34
CA GLY A 316 -6.36 -5.72 -43.29
C GLY A 316 -7.71 -5.08 -42.94
N ASP A 317 -8.47 -5.65 -42.00
CA ASP A 317 -9.72 -5.08 -41.51
C ASP A 317 -9.51 -3.92 -40.51
N LEU A 318 -8.35 -3.87 -39.85
CA LEU A 318 -8.00 -2.84 -38.86
C LEU A 318 -8.04 -1.40 -39.40
N PRO A 319 -7.45 -1.06 -40.57
CA PRO A 319 -7.46 0.30 -41.11
C PRO A 319 -8.74 0.68 -41.87
N SER A 320 -9.80 -0.16 -41.87
CA SER A 320 -11.00 0.10 -42.68
C SER A 320 -11.80 1.33 -42.21
N PRO A 321 -12.42 2.09 -43.13
CA PRO A 321 -13.32 3.19 -42.76
C PRO A 321 -14.53 2.67 -41.98
N VAL A 322 -14.88 3.37 -40.90
CA VAL A 322 -16.00 3.05 -40.01
C VAL A 322 -17.26 3.84 -40.39
N THR A 323 -18.43 3.21 -40.29
CA THR A 323 -19.72 3.83 -40.66
C THR A 323 -20.21 4.84 -39.61
N GLY A 324 -19.85 4.65 -38.34
CA GLY A 324 -20.21 5.51 -37.23
C GLY A 324 -21.52 5.14 -36.53
N PHE A 325 -21.65 5.54 -35.27
CA PHE A 325 -22.77 5.21 -34.38
C PHE A 325 -23.41 6.48 -33.76
N VAL A 326 -24.52 6.31 -33.03
CA VAL A 326 -25.11 7.35 -32.17
C VAL A 326 -25.20 6.83 -30.74
N PRO A 327 -24.56 7.46 -29.73
CA PRO A 327 -24.73 7.06 -28.34
C PRO A 327 -26.16 7.39 -27.87
N GLU A 328 -26.83 6.43 -27.21
CA GLU A 328 -28.15 6.63 -26.59
C GLU A 328 -28.08 6.74 -25.06
N GLY A 329 -26.89 6.61 -24.46
CA GLY A 329 -26.64 6.71 -23.01
C GLY A 329 -26.45 5.36 -22.32
N GLU A 330 -26.41 5.35 -20.99
CA GLU A 330 -26.37 4.12 -20.20
C GLU A 330 -27.73 3.40 -20.25
N PHE A 331 -27.69 2.07 -20.25
CA PHE A 331 -28.88 1.25 -20.08
C PHE A 331 -29.38 1.38 -18.64
N VAL A 332 -30.67 1.71 -18.49
CA VAL A 332 -31.34 1.72 -17.20
C VAL A 332 -32.13 0.42 -17.08
N ASP A 333 -31.78 -0.37 -16.08
CA ASP A 333 -32.39 -1.66 -15.79
C ASP A 333 -33.81 -1.55 -15.22
N ALA A 334 -34.50 -2.68 -15.19
CA ALA A 334 -35.88 -2.80 -14.70
C ALA A 334 -36.03 -2.45 -13.21
N PHE A 335 -35.03 -2.72 -12.36
CA PHE A 335 -35.08 -2.38 -10.93
C PHE A 335 -35.03 -0.86 -10.73
N THR A 336 -34.03 -0.21 -11.34
CA THR A 336 -33.81 1.23 -11.23
C THR A 336 -34.99 2.03 -11.79
N SER A 337 -35.54 1.61 -12.93
CA SER A 337 -36.63 2.33 -13.62
C SER A 337 -38.04 1.96 -13.14
N GLY A 338 -38.26 0.70 -12.74
CA GLY A 338 -39.60 0.13 -12.53
C GLY A 338 -39.97 -0.16 -11.08
N PHE A 339 -39.00 -0.26 -10.15
CA PHE A 339 -39.30 -0.49 -8.74
C PHE A 339 -39.60 0.84 -8.02
N SER A 340 -40.57 0.86 -7.09
CA SER A 340 -40.99 2.09 -6.42
C SER A 340 -39.89 2.70 -5.56
N ALA A 341 -39.72 4.02 -5.63
CA ALA A 341 -38.76 4.76 -4.79
C ALA A 341 -39.22 4.88 -3.32
N SER A 342 -40.52 4.79 -3.07
CA SER A 342 -41.12 4.90 -1.72
C SER A 342 -41.24 3.56 -0.99
N ASP A 343 -40.91 2.44 -1.65
CA ASP A 343 -41.01 1.12 -1.02
C ASP A 343 -39.98 0.99 0.12
N PRO A 344 -40.39 0.63 1.35
CA PRO A 344 -39.49 0.53 2.49
C PRO A 344 -38.39 -0.53 2.35
N ARG A 345 -38.56 -1.50 1.43
CA ARG A 345 -37.57 -2.56 1.16
C ARG A 345 -36.54 -2.14 0.12
N ARG A 346 -36.78 -1.04 -0.60
CA ARG A 346 -35.89 -0.56 -1.67
C ARG A 346 -34.42 -0.47 -1.24
N PRO A 347 -34.06 0.04 -0.04
CA PRO A 347 -32.66 0.11 0.37
C PRO A 347 -31.97 -1.27 0.39
N GLY A 348 -32.64 -2.29 0.95
CA GLY A 348 -32.12 -3.66 1.00
C GLY A 348 -32.03 -4.31 -0.38
N PHE A 349 -33.04 -4.12 -1.25
CA PHE A 349 -32.96 -4.61 -2.64
C PHE A 349 -31.93 -3.85 -3.48
N ALA A 350 -31.72 -2.57 -3.23
CA ALA A 350 -30.66 -1.81 -3.87
C ALA A 350 -29.28 -2.34 -3.46
N ALA A 351 -29.07 -2.71 -2.19
CA ALA A 351 -27.84 -3.35 -1.76
C ALA A 351 -27.55 -4.66 -2.53
N LEU A 352 -28.56 -5.53 -2.67
CA LEU A 352 -28.46 -6.75 -3.47
C LEU A 352 -28.27 -6.48 -4.96
N TRP A 353 -28.88 -5.42 -5.49
CA TRP A 353 -28.67 -4.97 -6.87
C TRP A 353 -27.21 -4.56 -7.11
N HIS A 354 -26.61 -3.82 -6.19
CA HIS A 354 -25.19 -3.46 -6.26
C HIS A 354 -24.30 -4.71 -6.22
N ARG A 355 -24.55 -5.63 -5.28
CA ARG A 355 -23.88 -6.95 -5.19
C ARG A 355 -23.96 -7.71 -6.51
N TRP A 356 -25.15 -7.85 -7.08
CA TRP A 356 -25.43 -8.59 -8.32
C TRP A 356 -24.67 -8.03 -9.54
N ARG A 357 -24.40 -6.72 -9.58
CA ARG A 357 -23.58 -6.09 -10.62
C ARG A 357 -22.07 -6.15 -10.34
N GLY A 358 -21.65 -6.74 -9.23
CA GLY A 358 -20.26 -6.83 -8.79
C GLY A 358 -19.76 -5.65 -7.94
N ASP A 359 -20.62 -4.67 -7.60
CA ASP A 359 -20.29 -3.60 -6.65
C ASP A 359 -20.58 -4.06 -5.22
N VAL A 360 -19.82 -5.06 -4.76
CA VAL A 360 -20.01 -5.67 -3.44
C VAL A 360 -19.73 -4.65 -2.34
N ALA A 361 -18.68 -3.84 -2.46
CA ALA A 361 -18.32 -2.83 -1.45
C ALA A 361 -19.45 -1.80 -1.26
N GLY A 362 -20.03 -1.27 -2.35
CA GLY A 362 -21.21 -0.41 -2.27
C GLY A 362 -22.43 -1.14 -1.71
N GLY A 363 -22.64 -2.38 -2.13
CA GLY A 363 -23.72 -3.24 -1.64
C GLY A 363 -23.67 -3.48 -0.13
N ARG A 364 -22.50 -3.75 0.47
CA ARG A 364 -22.34 -3.97 1.92
C ARG A 364 -22.74 -2.74 2.73
N ILE A 365 -22.28 -1.56 2.32
CA ILE A 365 -22.61 -0.30 3.01
C ILE A 365 -24.11 0.00 2.91
N LEU A 366 -24.71 -0.21 1.73
CA LEU A 366 -26.16 -0.06 1.56
C LEU A 366 -26.94 -1.07 2.41
N MET A 367 -26.45 -2.31 2.54
CA MET A 367 -27.11 -3.34 3.35
C MET A 367 -27.07 -3.00 4.84
N GLU A 368 -25.94 -2.49 5.34
CA GLU A 368 -25.84 -2.01 6.73
C GLU A 368 -26.83 -0.87 7.00
N ASN A 369 -26.89 0.12 6.11
CA ASN A 369 -27.83 1.23 6.25
C ASN A 369 -29.29 0.73 6.19
N ALA A 370 -29.61 -0.18 5.28
CA ALA A 370 -30.93 -0.79 5.18
C ALA A 370 -31.31 -1.55 6.46
N ALA A 371 -30.35 -2.25 7.07
CA ALA A 371 -30.55 -2.93 8.35
C ALA A 371 -30.82 -1.93 9.48
N GLU A 372 -30.08 -0.83 9.55
CA GLU A 372 -30.24 0.22 10.56
C GLU A 372 -31.56 0.98 10.41
N ASP A 373 -31.89 1.41 9.19
CA ASP A 373 -33.13 2.13 8.88
C ASP A 373 -34.38 1.29 9.18
N ALA A 374 -34.28 -0.04 9.01
CA ALA A 374 -35.33 -0.99 9.36
C ALA A 374 -35.29 -1.44 10.83
N GLY A 375 -34.65 -0.68 11.73
CA GLY A 375 -34.64 -0.95 13.17
C GLY A 375 -33.86 -2.20 13.58
N GLY A 376 -32.88 -2.63 12.77
CA GLY A 376 -32.09 -3.84 13.02
C GLY A 376 -32.70 -5.12 12.44
N ALA A 377 -33.47 -5.03 11.35
CA ALA A 377 -34.15 -6.17 10.73
C ALA A 377 -33.24 -7.40 10.54
N PRO A 378 -33.64 -8.60 11.02
CA PRO A 378 -32.79 -9.79 10.96
C PRO A 378 -32.35 -10.22 9.56
N ILE A 379 -33.22 -10.06 8.55
CA ILE A 379 -32.93 -10.41 7.16
C ILE A 379 -31.76 -9.60 6.58
N TRP A 380 -31.74 -8.28 6.78
CA TRP A 380 -30.68 -7.42 6.24
C TRP A 380 -29.36 -7.65 6.97
N ASN A 381 -29.40 -7.89 8.28
CA ASN A 381 -28.21 -8.28 9.03
C ASN A 381 -27.66 -9.65 8.59
N LEU A 382 -28.53 -10.62 8.28
CA LEU A 382 -28.10 -11.92 7.75
C LEU A 382 -27.39 -11.79 6.39
N LEU A 383 -27.95 -11.00 5.48
CA LEU A 383 -27.33 -10.73 4.17
C LEU A 383 -26.04 -9.91 4.29
N ALA A 384 -25.99 -8.92 5.20
CA ALA A 384 -24.77 -8.18 5.48
C ALA A 384 -23.65 -9.11 5.98
N ALA A 385 -23.99 -10.04 6.89
CA ALA A 385 -23.05 -11.05 7.38
C ALA A 385 -22.51 -11.94 6.25
N GLU A 386 -23.38 -12.40 5.35
CA GLU A 386 -23.00 -13.21 4.19
C GLU A 386 -22.00 -12.46 3.28
N MET A 387 -22.29 -11.21 2.94
CA MET A 387 -21.39 -10.40 2.11
C MET A 387 -20.04 -10.11 2.80
N TYR A 388 -20.00 -9.98 4.13
CA TYR A 388 -18.74 -9.81 4.86
C TYR A 388 -17.91 -11.09 4.98
N LEU A 389 -18.56 -12.25 5.12
CA LEU A 389 -17.87 -13.52 5.28
C LEU A 389 -17.27 -14.04 3.98
N PHE A 390 -17.96 -13.82 2.86
CA PHE A 390 -17.62 -14.51 1.61
C PHE A 390 -17.21 -13.57 0.46
N GLU A 391 -17.39 -12.26 0.60
CA GLU A 391 -17.23 -11.31 -0.53
C GLU A 391 -16.50 -10.01 -0.16
N ALA A 392 -15.88 -9.93 1.02
CA ALA A 392 -15.20 -8.72 1.51
C ALA A 392 -13.68 -8.74 1.28
N ASP A 393 -13.26 -9.12 0.08
CA ASP A 393 -11.85 -9.21 -0.32
C ASP A 393 -11.15 -7.83 -0.36
N ASP A 394 -11.91 -6.74 -0.41
CA ASP A 394 -11.43 -5.36 -0.35
C ASP A 394 -11.16 -4.85 1.09
N LEU A 395 -11.40 -5.68 2.12
CA LEU A 395 -11.22 -5.30 3.52
C LEU A 395 -10.18 -6.19 4.23
N PRO A 396 -9.48 -5.67 5.25
CA PRO A 396 -8.67 -6.52 6.11
C PRO A 396 -9.53 -7.62 6.76
N ARG A 397 -9.11 -8.88 6.67
CA ARG A 397 -9.87 -10.06 7.12
C ARG A 397 -10.47 -9.91 8.52
N LYS A 398 -9.70 -9.44 9.50
CA LYS A 398 -10.18 -9.22 10.89
C LYS A 398 -11.32 -8.20 10.99
N ILE A 399 -11.31 -7.17 10.14
CA ILE A 399 -12.36 -6.14 10.10
C ILE A 399 -13.63 -6.72 9.47
N ALA A 400 -13.48 -7.46 8.37
CA ALA A 400 -14.59 -8.17 7.74
C ALA A 400 -15.24 -9.16 8.72
N GLU A 401 -14.45 -10.00 9.40
CA GLU A 401 -14.90 -10.95 10.43
C GLU A 401 -15.61 -10.23 11.60
N SER A 402 -15.07 -9.12 12.10
CA SER A 402 -15.70 -8.35 13.18
C SER A 402 -17.05 -7.72 12.76
N ARG A 403 -17.16 -7.23 11.52
CA ARG A 403 -18.42 -6.69 10.98
C ARG A 403 -19.44 -7.81 10.74
N ALA A 404 -18.98 -8.94 10.19
CA ALA A 404 -19.79 -10.15 10.06
C ALA A 404 -20.34 -10.58 11.42
N GLU A 405 -19.52 -10.65 12.46
CA GLU A 405 -19.96 -11.04 13.81
C GLU A 405 -21.05 -10.11 14.36
N ARG A 406 -20.86 -8.79 14.25
CA ARG A 406 -21.90 -7.84 14.69
C ARG A 406 -23.21 -8.02 13.93
N ALA A 407 -23.14 -8.26 12.62
CA ALA A 407 -24.31 -8.49 11.79
C ALA A 407 -24.99 -9.82 12.16
N VAL A 408 -24.23 -10.90 12.36
CA VAL A 408 -24.73 -12.20 12.83
C VAL A 408 -25.41 -12.10 14.18
N ASP A 409 -24.80 -11.43 15.16
CA ASP A 409 -25.37 -11.28 16.51
C ASP A 409 -26.69 -10.49 16.47
N ARG A 410 -26.77 -9.44 15.65
CA ARG A 410 -28.03 -8.69 15.41
C ARG A 410 -29.09 -9.55 14.73
N ALA A 411 -28.71 -10.37 13.75
CA ALA A 411 -29.62 -11.30 13.09
C ALA A 411 -30.16 -12.35 14.09
N LEU A 412 -29.30 -12.91 14.94
CA LEU A 412 -29.69 -13.88 15.98
C LEU A 412 -30.53 -13.26 17.10
N ALA A 413 -30.33 -11.98 17.43
CA ALA A 413 -31.15 -11.29 18.43
C ALA A 413 -32.63 -11.21 18.02
N GLY A 414 -32.91 -10.98 16.73
CA GLY A 414 -34.28 -10.95 16.21
C GLY A 414 -34.79 -12.28 15.64
N ALA A 415 -33.88 -13.22 15.30
CA ALA A 415 -34.21 -14.52 14.75
C ALA A 415 -33.31 -15.65 15.31
N PRO A 416 -33.40 -15.98 16.62
CA PRO A 416 -32.47 -16.89 17.27
C PRO A 416 -32.52 -18.32 16.72
N GLY A 417 -33.66 -18.71 16.13
CA GLY A 417 -33.85 -20.01 15.50
C GLY A 417 -33.44 -20.09 14.02
N CYS A 418 -32.83 -19.04 13.44
CA CYS A 418 -32.42 -19.04 12.03
C CYS A 418 -31.17 -19.92 11.81
N PRO A 419 -31.27 -21.02 11.03
CA PRO A 419 -30.14 -21.92 10.79
C PRO A 419 -28.91 -21.24 10.17
N SER A 420 -29.11 -20.42 9.13
CA SER A 420 -27.99 -19.74 8.46
C SER A 420 -27.28 -18.72 9.36
N ALA A 421 -28.01 -18.00 10.21
CA ALA A 421 -27.40 -17.08 11.17
C ALA A 421 -26.55 -17.84 12.21
N ARG A 422 -27.06 -18.97 12.73
CA ARG A 422 -26.32 -19.84 13.65
C ARG A 422 -25.07 -20.43 12.99
N PHE A 423 -25.16 -20.81 11.71
CA PHE A 423 -24.01 -21.28 10.94
C PHE A 423 -22.94 -20.22 10.76
N PHE A 424 -23.32 -19.01 10.37
CA PHE A 424 -22.38 -17.89 10.27
C PHE A 424 -21.71 -17.60 11.62
N LYS A 425 -22.43 -17.71 12.73
CA LYS A 425 -21.82 -17.64 14.07
C LYS A 425 -20.80 -18.74 14.28
N ALA A 426 -21.11 -19.99 13.93
CA ALA A 426 -20.19 -21.11 14.05
C ALA A 426 -18.92 -20.97 13.19
N LEU A 427 -19.02 -20.34 12.00
CA LEU A 427 -17.86 -20.04 11.17
C LEU A 427 -16.94 -18.98 11.80
N LEU A 428 -17.51 -18.00 12.49
CA LEU A 428 -16.78 -16.93 13.17
C LEU A 428 -16.15 -17.35 14.50
N LEU A 429 -16.70 -18.40 15.13
CA LEU A 429 -16.09 -19.01 16.32
C LEU A 429 -14.76 -19.68 15.93
N GLY A 430 -13.67 -19.26 16.59
CA GLY A 430 -12.33 -19.80 16.36
C GLY A 430 -12.14 -21.24 16.84
N GLU A 431 -11.04 -21.88 16.44
CA GLU A 431 -10.73 -23.28 16.78
C GLU A 431 -10.61 -23.54 18.30
N SER A 432 -10.33 -22.48 19.08
CA SER A 432 -10.22 -22.52 20.55
C SER A 432 -11.45 -21.95 21.26
N SER A 433 -12.62 -21.93 20.61
CA SER A 433 -13.87 -21.47 21.23
C SER A 433 -14.12 -22.21 22.56
N GLU A 434 -14.51 -21.47 23.60
CA GLU A 434 -14.77 -22.05 24.92
C GLU A 434 -15.83 -23.15 24.82
N GLY A 435 -15.50 -24.36 25.30
CA GLY A 435 -16.44 -25.48 25.38
C GLY A 435 -16.88 -26.07 24.03
N ASP A 436 -16.12 -25.88 22.95
CA ASP A 436 -16.43 -26.41 21.60
C ASP A 436 -17.80 -25.94 21.05
N GLU A 437 -18.23 -24.72 21.40
CA GLU A 437 -19.52 -24.14 21.01
C GLU A 437 -19.73 -24.16 19.48
N ASP A 438 -18.69 -23.96 18.68
CA ASP A 438 -18.77 -24.04 17.21
C ASP A 438 -19.20 -25.42 16.73
N LEU A 439 -18.64 -26.48 17.32
CA LEU A 439 -18.98 -27.86 16.99
C LEU A 439 -20.41 -28.22 17.44
N ASP A 440 -20.83 -27.76 18.62
CA ASP A 440 -22.17 -28.03 19.15
C ASP A 440 -23.25 -27.36 18.30
N VAL A 441 -23.06 -26.10 17.92
CA VAL A 441 -23.98 -25.39 17.02
C VAL A 441 -24.12 -26.15 15.69
N LEU A 442 -23.01 -26.60 15.09
CA LEU A 442 -23.06 -27.33 13.82
C LEU A 442 -23.74 -28.70 13.95
N ARG A 443 -23.52 -29.43 15.06
CA ARG A 443 -24.21 -30.71 15.35
C ARG A 443 -25.72 -30.52 15.50
N ASP A 444 -26.14 -29.45 16.16
CA ASP A 444 -27.57 -29.15 16.32
C ASP A 444 -28.20 -28.78 14.99
N LEU A 445 -27.52 -27.97 14.16
CA LEU A 445 -27.97 -27.64 12.81
C LEU A 445 -28.13 -28.88 11.92
N MET A 446 -27.20 -29.84 11.99
CA MET A 446 -27.34 -31.12 11.29
C MET A 446 -28.60 -31.89 11.69
N LYS A 447 -29.05 -31.82 12.95
CA LYS A 447 -30.27 -32.49 13.42
C LYS A 447 -31.54 -31.72 13.09
N GLU A 448 -31.50 -30.40 13.22
CA GLU A 448 -32.67 -29.52 13.09
C GLU A 448 -32.99 -29.16 11.63
N ALA A 449 -31.96 -29.05 10.79
CA ALA A 449 -32.05 -28.70 9.37
C ALA A 449 -31.18 -29.63 8.50
N PRO A 450 -31.49 -30.95 8.48
CA PRO A 450 -30.64 -31.97 7.84
C PRO A 450 -30.60 -31.90 6.31
N SER A 451 -31.33 -30.97 5.67
CA SER A 451 -31.40 -30.88 4.20
C SER A 451 -30.26 -30.05 3.59
N ASP A 452 -29.43 -29.41 4.41
CA ASP A 452 -28.28 -28.62 3.96
C ASP A 452 -26.96 -29.26 4.45
N PRO A 453 -26.09 -29.74 3.55
CA PRO A 453 -24.84 -30.39 3.89
C PRO A 453 -23.80 -29.43 4.48
N ARG A 454 -23.94 -28.10 4.28
CA ARG A 454 -22.94 -27.11 4.71
C ARG A 454 -22.62 -27.20 6.20
N TRP A 455 -23.62 -27.51 7.03
CA TRP A 455 -23.44 -27.66 8.48
C TRP A 455 -22.45 -28.78 8.81
N GLY A 456 -22.67 -29.97 8.24
CA GLY A 456 -21.86 -31.14 8.50
C GLY A 456 -20.49 -31.09 7.81
N LEU A 457 -20.40 -30.45 6.65
CA LEU A 457 -19.12 -30.22 5.98
C LEU A 457 -18.22 -29.28 6.80
N ALA A 458 -18.75 -28.17 7.31
CA ALA A 458 -18.01 -27.28 8.19
C ALA A 458 -17.64 -27.98 9.52
N LEU A 459 -18.53 -28.82 10.07
CA LEU A 459 -18.25 -29.60 11.27
C LEU A 459 -17.09 -30.57 11.04
N ALA A 460 -17.12 -31.32 9.92
CA ALA A 460 -16.05 -32.23 9.57
C ALA A 460 -14.71 -31.52 9.37
N GLN A 461 -14.71 -30.37 8.67
CA GLN A 461 -13.51 -29.56 8.48
C GLN A 461 -12.92 -29.07 9.81
N LYS A 462 -13.77 -28.52 10.69
CA LYS A 462 -13.37 -28.04 12.03
C LYS A 462 -12.91 -29.16 12.97
N LEU A 463 -13.44 -30.37 12.84
CA LEU A 463 -12.97 -31.56 13.55
C LEU A 463 -11.61 -32.01 13.02
N HIS A 464 -11.42 -32.03 11.70
CA HIS A 464 -10.16 -32.40 11.06
C HIS A 464 -9.04 -31.42 11.40
N ALA A 465 -9.31 -30.10 11.38
CA ALA A 465 -8.35 -29.07 11.80
C ALA A 465 -7.87 -29.25 13.26
N ARG A 466 -8.72 -29.80 14.14
CA ARG A 466 -8.38 -30.16 15.53
C ARG A 466 -7.70 -31.54 15.68
N GLY A 467 -7.45 -32.24 14.57
CA GLY A 467 -6.87 -33.59 14.54
C GLY A 467 -7.84 -34.70 14.95
N TRP A 468 -9.16 -34.45 14.97
CA TRP A 468 -10.17 -35.43 15.38
C TRP A 468 -10.72 -36.23 14.18
N ASP A 469 -9.81 -36.82 13.40
CA ASP A 469 -10.11 -37.40 12.08
C ASP A 469 -11.16 -38.51 12.11
N THR A 470 -11.20 -39.30 13.19
CA THR A 470 -12.20 -40.36 13.35
C THR A 470 -13.61 -39.78 13.50
N MET A 471 -13.73 -38.63 14.18
CA MET A 471 -15.01 -37.93 14.30
C MET A 471 -15.36 -37.20 13.00
N ALA A 472 -14.40 -36.50 12.39
CA ALA A 472 -14.58 -35.82 11.12
C ALA A 472 -15.09 -36.79 10.04
N ARG A 473 -14.46 -37.97 9.94
CA ARG A 473 -14.87 -39.04 9.03
C ARG A 473 -16.31 -39.51 9.28
N ARG A 474 -16.69 -39.76 10.54
CA ARG A 474 -18.07 -40.19 10.87
C ARG A 474 -19.10 -39.15 10.45
N VAL A 475 -18.80 -37.87 10.67
CA VAL A 475 -19.65 -36.77 10.22
C VAL A 475 -19.75 -36.77 8.69
N LEU A 476 -18.64 -36.90 7.96
CA LEU A 476 -18.67 -37.00 6.50
C LEU A 476 -19.46 -38.23 6.00
N GLU A 477 -19.38 -39.38 6.69
CA GLU A 477 -20.16 -40.59 6.38
C GLU A 477 -21.68 -40.33 6.54
N GLU A 478 -22.07 -39.66 7.62
CA GLU A 478 -23.45 -39.26 7.88
C GLU A 478 -23.97 -38.26 6.82
N VAL A 479 -23.20 -37.22 6.53
CA VAL A 479 -23.53 -36.21 5.51
C VAL A 479 -23.64 -36.85 4.13
N ALA A 480 -22.72 -37.74 3.75
CA ALA A 480 -22.77 -38.43 2.46
C ALA A 480 -23.96 -39.37 2.33
N ALA A 481 -24.40 -40.00 3.43
CA ALA A 481 -25.62 -40.81 3.45
C ALA A 481 -26.89 -39.96 3.27
N GLY A 482 -26.93 -38.76 3.86
CA GLY A 482 -28.05 -37.82 3.75
C GLY A 482 -28.12 -37.07 2.41
N HIS A 483 -26.97 -36.84 1.77
CA HIS A 483 -26.85 -36.03 0.55
C HIS A 483 -26.13 -36.79 -0.59
N PRO A 484 -26.73 -37.86 -1.12
CA PRO A 484 -26.15 -38.57 -2.26
C PRO A 484 -26.05 -37.62 -3.46
N GLN A 485 -24.99 -37.76 -4.26
CA GLN A 485 -24.77 -36.95 -5.48
C GLN A 485 -24.60 -35.44 -5.23
N CYS A 486 -24.16 -35.05 -4.03
CA CYS A 486 -23.79 -33.68 -3.72
C CYS A 486 -22.30 -33.43 -3.98
N GLU A 487 -22.00 -32.41 -4.78
CA GLU A 487 -20.63 -32.16 -5.27
C GLU A 487 -19.69 -31.71 -4.15
N SER A 488 -20.17 -30.83 -3.26
CA SER A 488 -19.38 -30.33 -2.12
C SER A 488 -19.02 -31.44 -1.14
N VAL A 489 -19.88 -32.46 -1.00
CA VAL A 489 -19.61 -33.63 -0.16
C VAL A 489 -18.52 -34.51 -0.74
N GLU A 490 -18.58 -34.80 -2.04
CA GLU A 490 -17.50 -35.59 -2.67
C GLU A 490 -16.18 -34.81 -2.72
N SER A 491 -16.22 -33.48 -2.91
CA SER A 491 -15.04 -32.61 -2.85
C SER A 491 -14.40 -32.60 -1.44
N ALA A 492 -15.23 -32.60 -0.39
CA ALA A 492 -14.75 -32.72 0.98
C ALA A 492 -14.11 -34.09 1.26
N TRP A 493 -14.67 -35.17 0.72
CA TRP A 493 -14.03 -36.50 0.80
C TRP A 493 -12.68 -36.55 0.10
N VAL A 494 -12.55 -35.94 -1.07
CA VAL A 494 -11.28 -35.87 -1.79
C VAL A 494 -10.23 -35.15 -0.95
N SER A 495 -10.58 -33.98 -0.41
CA SER A 495 -9.67 -33.17 0.42
C SER A 495 -9.27 -33.92 1.70
N PHE A 496 -10.24 -34.46 2.43
CA PHE A 496 -9.98 -35.21 3.66
C PHE A 496 -9.05 -36.41 3.47
N PHE A 497 -9.23 -37.20 2.40
CA PHE A 497 -8.32 -38.32 2.12
C PHE A 497 -6.99 -37.88 1.52
N HIS A 498 -6.93 -36.72 0.86
CA HIS A 498 -5.67 -36.13 0.44
C HIS A 498 -4.80 -35.80 1.66
N ASP A 499 -5.37 -35.12 2.64
CA ASP A 499 -4.68 -34.67 3.86
C ASP A 499 -4.21 -35.84 4.73
N LEU A 500 -5.01 -36.92 4.82
CA LEU A 500 -4.61 -38.16 5.50
C LEU A 500 -3.60 -39.02 4.73
N GLY A 501 -3.33 -38.70 3.47
CA GLY A 501 -2.51 -39.54 2.58
C GLY A 501 -3.15 -40.88 2.19
N ASP A 502 -4.46 -41.06 2.37
CA ASP A 502 -5.19 -42.29 1.99
C ASP A 502 -5.52 -42.27 0.49
N ARG A 503 -4.51 -42.57 -0.34
CA ARG A 503 -4.60 -42.51 -1.80
C ARG A 503 -5.65 -43.47 -2.39
N ALA A 504 -5.91 -44.60 -1.75
CA ALA A 504 -6.91 -45.55 -2.24
C ALA A 504 -8.32 -44.95 -2.16
N ARG A 505 -8.68 -44.40 -0.98
CA ARG A 505 -9.99 -43.78 -0.78
C ARG A 505 -10.13 -42.42 -1.46
N GLN A 506 -9.05 -41.65 -1.55
CA GLN A 506 -9.01 -40.41 -2.34
C GLN A 506 -9.40 -40.70 -3.80
N ARG A 507 -8.81 -41.74 -4.42
CA ARG A 507 -9.15 -42.13 -5.79
C ARG A 507 -10.61 -42.55 -5.96
N GLU A 508 -11.16 -43.26 -4.98
CA GLU A 508 -12.59 -43.63 -4.98
C GLU A 508 -13.50 -42.40 -4.88
N ALA A 509 -13.14 -41.43 -4.04
CA ALA A 509 -13.86 -40.17 -3.90
C ALA A 509 -13.81 -39.34 -5.20
N ILE A 510 -12.64 -39.24 -5.83
CA ILE A 510 -12.51 -38.60 -7.16
C ILE A 510 -13.45 -39.27 -8.16
N LYS A 511 -13.46 -40.61 -8.27
CA LYS A 511 -14.36 -41.32 -9.19
C LYS A 511 -15.85 -41.07 -8.93
N ARG A 512 -16.25 -40.75 -7.68
CA ARG A 512 -17.63 -40.37 -7.37
C ARG A 512 -17.91 -38.93 -7.76
N LEU A 513 -17.00 -38.01 -7.45
CA LEU A 513 -17.06 -36.61 -7.88
C LEU A 513 -17.17 -36.48 -9.40
N GLU A 514 -16.45 -37.33 -10.14
CA GLU A 514 -16.46 -37.39 -11.60
C GLU A 514 -17.80 -37.76 -12.23
N LYS A 515 -18.70 -38.37 -11.47
CA LYS A 515 -20.07 -38.65 -11.93
C LYS A 515 -20.94 -37.39 -11.88
N LEU A 516 -20.49 -36.33 -11.20
CA LEU A 516 -21.23 -35.09 -10.98
C LEU A 516 -20.65 -33.96 -11.86
N ARG A 517 -19.33 -33.82 -11.89
CA ARG A 517 -18.61 -32.84 -12.72
C ARG A 517 -17.25 -33.36 -13.15
N ARG A 518 -16.51 -32.63 -13.98
CA ARG A 518 -15.07 -32.90 -14.12
C ARG A 518 -14.33 -32.65 -12.81
N ALA A 519 -13.35 -33.51 -12.53
CA ALA A 519 -12.53 -33.46 -11.32
C ALA A 519 -11.04 -33.40 -11.68
N ASP A 520 -10.69 -32.60 -12.69
CA ASP A 520 -9.33 -32.58 -13.22
C ASP A 520 -8.30 -32.01 -12.24
N PRO A 521 -8.57 -30.89 -11.53
CA PRO A 521 -7.66 -30.40 -10.50
C PRO A 521 -7.44 -31.43 -9.39
N GLU A 522 -8.49 -32.14 -8.99
CA GLU A 522 -8.40 -33.21 -8.00
C GLU A 522 -7.61 -34.43 -8.51
N ARG A 523 -7.74 -34.76 -9.80
CA ARG A 523 -6.95 -35.81 -10.46
C ARG A 523 -5.49 -35.43 -10.59
N GLU A 524 -5.20 -34.21 -11.03
CA GLU A 524 -3.85 -33.67 -11.14
C GLU A 524 -3.16 -33.75 -9.76
N SER A 525 -3.78 -33.18 -8.73
CA SER A 525 -3.27 -33.25 -7.35
C SER A 525 -3.06 -34.70 -6.87
N TYR A 526 -3.96 -35.62 -7.22
CA TYR A 526 -3.81 -37.05 -6.90
C TYR A 526 -2.61 -37.70 -7.62
N LEU A 527 -2.42 -37.42 -8.90
CA LEU A 527 -1.35 -37.99 -9.72
C LEU A 527 0.01 -37.46 -9.28
N GLU A 528 0.10 -36.16 -8.97
CA GLU A 528 1.29 -35.55 -8.35
C GLU A 528 1.62 -36.21 -7.01
N ALA A 529 0.63 -36.31 -6.12
CA ALA A 529 0.83 -36.85 -4.78
C ALA A 529 1.11 -38.36 -4.74
N THR A 530 0.88 -39.08 -5.84
CA THR A 530 1.25 -40.50 -6.01
C THR A 530 2.54 -40.69 -6.82
N GLY A 531 3.08 -39.63 -7.42
CA GLY A 531 4.21 -39.70 -8.34
C GLY A 531 3.88 -40.39 -9.67
N ASP A 532 2.60 -40.53 -10.04
CA ASP A 532 2.18 -41.08 -11.33
C ASP A 532 2.30 -40.03 -12.45
N LEU A 533 3.54 -39.69 -12.78
CA LEU A 533 3.86 -38.66 -13.75
C LEU A 533 3.37 -39.00 -15.17
N ALA A 534 3.33 -40.29 -15.53
CA ALA A 534 2.80 -40.74 -16.82
C ALA A 534 1.29 -40.51 -16.91
N GLY A 535 0.55 -40.80 -15.83
CA GLY A 535 -0.87 -40.49 -15.71
C GLY A 535 -1.12 -38.98 -15.74
N LEU A 536 -0.32 -38.19 -15.02
CA LEU A 536 -0.40 -36.72 -15.01
C LEU A 536 -0.22 -36.15 -16.41
N ARG A 537 0.83 -36.57 -17.12
CA ARG A 537 1.07 -36.15 -18.50
C ARG A 537 -0.09 -36.48 -19.43
N ALA A 538 -0.64 -37.70 -19.33
CA ALA A 538 -1.76 -38.12 -20.15
C ALA A 538 -3.02 -37.26 -19.89
N LEU A 539 -3.29 -36.95 -18.63
CA LEU A 539 -4.38 -36.05 -18.24
C LEU A 539 -4.18 -34.65 -18.86
N LEU A 540 -3.00 -34.05 -18.69
CA LEU A 540 -2.72 -32.71 -19.22
C LEU A 540 -2.86 -32.64 -20.75
N VAL A 541 -2.43 -33.68 -21.48
CA VAL A 541 -2.63 -33.79 -22.93
C VAL A 541 -4.12 -33.87 -23.29
N GLU A 542 -4.89 -34.69 -22.56
CA GLU A 542 -6.34 -34.81 -22.75
C GLU A 542 -7.06 -33.47 -22.52
N GLU A 543 -6.65 -32.71 -21.50
CA GLU A 543 -7.21 -31.39 -21.21
C GLU A 543 -6.85 -30.35 -22.26
N ARG A 544 -5.59 -30.33 -22.67
CA ARG A 544 -5.09 -29.47 -23.74
C ARG A 544 -5.87 -29.70 -25.05
N ASP A 545 -6.06 -30.94 -25.44
CA ASP A 545 -6.73 -31.29 -26.69
C ASP A 545 -8.24 -30.97 -26.63
N ARG A 546 -8.82 -30.96 -25.42
CA ARG A 546 -10.23 -30.64 -25.19
C ARG A 546 -10.53 -29.14 -25.16
N TRP A 547 -9.72 -28.38 -24.42
CA TRP A 547 -9.95 -26.96 -24.16
C TRP A 547 -9.17 -26.04 -25.10
N GLY A 548 -8.13 -26.57 -25.75
CA GLY A 548 -7.10 -25.77 -26.37
C GLY A 548 -6.04 -25.34 -25.34
N ASP A 549 -5.03 -24.63 -25.82
CA ASP A 549 -3.89 -24.19 -25.01
C ASP A 549 -3.47 -22.78 -25.37
N ARG A 550 -4.46 -21.88 -25.42
CA ARG A 550 -4.25 -20.49 -25.83
C ARG A 550 -3.15 -19.80 -25.02
N ASP A 551 -3.08 -20.11 -23.73
CA ASP A 551 -2.12 -19.52 -22.80
C ASP A 551 -0.80 -20.33 -22.67
N LEU A 552 -0.66 -21.45 -23.39
CA LEU A 552 0.49 -22.37 -23.34
C LEU A 552 0.71 -23.01 -21.95
N SER A 553 -0.25 -22.92 -21.05
CA SER A 553 -0.16 -23.43 -19.68
C SER A 553 -0.03 -24.95 -19.65
N PHE A 554 -0.79 -25.65 -20.50
CA PHE A 554 -0.71 -27.12 -20.56
C PHE A 554 0.60 -27.56 -21.20
N ALA A 555 1.03 -26.92 -22.30
CA ALA A 555 2.29 -27.27 -22.96
C ALA A 555 3.50 -27.07 -22.04
N LEU A 556 3.53 -25.97 -21.26
CA LEU A 556 4.59 -25.74 -20.26
C LEU A 556 4.56 -26.79 -19.14
N ARG A 557 3.37 -27.09 -18.59
CA ARG A 557 3.25 -28.12 -17.55
C ARG A 557 3.64 -29.50 -18.07
N ILE A 558 3.21 -29.88 -19.28
CA ILE A 558 3.59 -31.14 -19.95
C ILE A 558 5.11 -31.23 -20.10
N ALA A 559 5.78 -30.17 -20.57
CA ALA A 559 7.23 -30.16 -20.70
C ALA A 559 7.94 -30.32 -19.34
N GLY A 560 7.45 -29.67 -18.29
CA GLY A 560 7.95 -29.86 -16.93
C GLY A 560 7.79 -31.30 -16.43
N VAL A 561 6.63 -31.91 -16.66
CA VAL A 561 6.37 -33.32 -16.32
C VAL A 561 7.28 -34.26 -17.13
N ASP A 562 7.53 -33.98 -18.41
CA ASP A 562 8.48 -34.74 -19.24
C ASP A 562 9.90 -34.70 -18.65
N MET A 563 10.33 -33.56 -18.10
CA MET A 563 11.59 -33.45 -17.38
C MET A 563 11.60 -34.25 -16.08
N GLU A 564 10.52 -34.25 -15.31
CA GLU A 564 10.39 -35.02 -14.06
C GLU A 564 10.40 -36.55 -14.34
N ILE A 565 9.81 -36.99 -15.46
CA ILE A 565 9.87 -38.38 -15.94
C ILE A 565 11.29 -38.77 -16.37
N GLY A 566 12.11 -37.79 -16.79
CA GLY A 566 13.43 -38.00 -17.38
C GLY A 566 13.41 -38.15 -18.91
N ASP A 567 12.29 -37.86 -19.57
CA ASP A 567 12.20 -37.77 -21.04
C ASP A 567 12.66 -36.39 -21.54
N TYR A 568 13.94 -36.10 -21.28
CA TYR A 568 14.56 -34.83 -21.68
C TYR A 568 14.52 -34.56 -23.20
N PRO A 569 14.60 -35.55 -24.10
CA PRO A 569 14.42 -35.31 -25.53
C PRO A 569 13.02 -34.80 -25.87
N ALA A 570 11.96 -35.38 -25.30
CA ALA A 570 10.59 -34.91 -25.52
C ALA A 570 10.37 -33.51 -24.93
N ALA A 571 10.83 -33.30 -23.69
CA ALA A 571 10.77 -31.99 -23.04
C ALA A 571 11.51 -30.92 -23.85
N ARG A 572 12.74 -31.20 -24.29
CA ARG A 572 13.54 -30.27 -25.12
C ARG A 572 12.82 -29.92 -26.42
N ALA A 573 12.28 -30.91 -27.13
CA ALA A 573 11.54 -30.65 -28.37
C ALA A 573 10.29 -29.78 -28.15
N ALA A 574 9.56 -30.02 -27.04
CA ALA A 574 8.42 -29.19 -26.67
C ALA A 574 8.84 -27.76 -26.30
N LEU A 575 9.89 -27.61 -25.48
CA LEU A 575 10.43 -26.32 -25.07
C LEU A 575 11.04 -25.54 -26.23
N GLU A 576 11.68 -26.18 -27.22
CA GLU A 576 12.21 -25.53 -28.42
C GLU A 576 11.07 -24.92 -29.24
N LYS A 577 9.95 -25.64 -29.36
CA LYS A 577 8.74 -25.12 -30.00
C LYS A 577 8.14 -23.95 -29.20
N LEU A 578 8.05 -24.08 -27.88
CA LEU A 578 7.55 -23.02 -27.01
C LEU A 578 8.46 -21.77 -27.01
N ALA A 579 9.78 -21.95 -27.11
CA ALA A 579 10.75 -20.87 -27.23
C ALA A 579 10.66 -20.14 -28.57
N ALA A 580 10.20 -20.79 -29.64
CA ALA A 580 9.93 -20.12 -30.91
C ALA A 580 8.76 -19.12 -30.78
N ASP A 581 7.74 -19.48 -30.00
CA ASP A 581 6.57 -18.62 -29.74
C ASP A 581 6.82 -17.62 -28.60
N ASN A 582 7.72 -17.93 -27.67
CA ASN A 582 8.08 -17.10 -26.51
C ASN A 582 9.60 -17.08 -26.21
N PRO A 583 10.41 -16.45 -27.08
CA PRO A 583 11.88 -16.49 -26.99
C PRO A 583 12.45 -15.72 -25.79
N ALA A 584 11.66 -14.88 -25.13
CA ALA A 584 12.07 -14.06 -23.99
C ALA A 584 11.82 -14.72 -22.62
N SER A 585 11.21 -15.91 -22.58
CA SER A 585 10.93 -16.62 -21.34
C SER A 585 12.20 -17.18 -20.70
N VAL A 586 12.57 -16.64 -19.54
CA VAL A 586 13.71 -17.12 -18.74
C VAL A 586 13.51 -18.58 -18.34
N GLY A 587 12.30 -18.94 -17.89
CA GLY A 587 11.98 -20.32 -17.49
C GLY A 587 12.21 -21.33 -18.61
N ILE A 588 11.64 -21.07 -19.80
CA ILE A 588 11.81 -21.96 -20.97
C ILE A 588 13.30 -22.08 -21.35
N ALA A 589 14.03 -20.97 -21.37
CA ALA A 589 15.45 -20.98 -21.73
C ALA A 589 16.32 -21.72 -20.70
N LEU A 590 16.03 -21.59 -19.41
CA LEU A 590 16.70 -22.33 -18.35
C LEU A 590 16.38 -23.82 -18.41
N ASP A 591 15.13 -24.19 -18.66
CA ASP A 591 14.72 -25.59 -18.81
C ASP A 591 15.32 -26.22 -20.08
N LEU A 592 15.44 -25.47 -21.19
CA LEU A 592 16.19 -25.90 -22.37
C LEU A 592 17.66 -26.17 -22.05
N ALA A 593 18.30 -25.27 -21.32
CA ALA A 593 19.68 -25.47 -20.89
C ALA A 593 19.81 -26.70 -19.98
N ARG A 594 18.89 -26.86 -19.01
CA ARG A 594 18.84 -28.01 -18.11
C ARG A 594 18.66 -29.32 -18.87
N CYS A 595 17.73 -29.39 -19.83
CA CYS A 595 17.56 -30.54 -20.71
C CYS A 595 18.83 -30.85 -21.50
N ALA A 596 19.57 -29.85 -21.98
CA ALA A 596 20.83 -30.06 -22.69
C ALA A 596 21.92 -30.62 -21.77
N PHE A 597 22.12 -30.04 -20.58
CA PHE A 597 23.10 -30.57 -19.61
C PHE A 597 22.78 -31.99 -19.15
N LEU A 598 21.50 -32.31 -18.90
CA LEU A 598 21.06 -33.66 -18.51
C LEU A 598 21.18 -34.68 -19.66
N GLN A 599 21.27 -34.21 -20.90
CA GLN A 599 21.57 -35.02 -22.08
C GLN A 599 23.07 -35.04 -22.42
N GLU A 600 23.94 -34.57 -21.53
CA GLU A 600 25.40 -34.46 -21.73
C GLU A 600 25.81 -33.55 -22.92
N ASP A 601 24.90 -32.69 -23.39
CA ASP A 601 25.13 -31.67 -24.42
C ASP A 601 25.59 -30.36 -23.77
N GLU A 602 26.82 -30.36 -23.25
CA GLU A 602 27.40 -29.20 -22.55
C GLU A 602 27.49 -27.97 -23.47
N ALA A 603 27.82 -28.18 -24.74
CA ALA A 603 27.89 -27.10 -25.73
C ALA A 603 26.52 -26.45 -25.95
N GLY A 604 25.46 -27.25 -26.10
CA GLY A 604 24.09 -26.77 -26.22
C GLY A 604 23.61 -26.04 -24.96
N GLY A 605 23.89 -26.59 -23.78
CA GLY A 605 23.53 -25.95 -22.50
C GLY A 605 24.20 -24.59 -22.30
N ARG A 606 25.51 -24.49 -22.57
CA ARG A 606 26.26 -23.23 -22.52
C ARG A 606 25.80 -22.23 -23.58
N GLN A 607 25.45 -22.70 -24.77
CA GLN A 607 24.90 -21.84 -25.83
C GLN A 607 23.52 -21.30 -25.44
N ALA A 608 22.66 -22.11 -24.82
CA ALA A 608 21.36 -21.66 -24.29
C ALA A 608 21.53 -20.58 -23.22
N TRP A 609 22.44 -20.76 -22.26
CA TRP A 609 22.80 -19.72 -21.29
C TRP A 609 23.34 -18.44 -21.93
N SER A 610 24.20 -18.55 -22.94
CA SER A 610 24.73 -17.40 -23.68
C SER A 610 23.63 -16.63 -24.40
N ASN A 611 22.72 -17.34 -25.07
CA ASN A 611 21.56 -16.74 -25.73
C ASN A 611 20.64 -16.06 -24.71
N LEU A 612 20.41 -16.70 -23.56
CA LEU A 612 19.61 -16.14 -22.47
C LEU A 612 20.25 -14.85 -21.94
N LYS A 613 21.54 -14.85 -21.56
CA LYS A 613 22.23 -13.63 -21.08
C LYS A 613 22.31 -12.52 -22.13
N LYS A 614 22.32 -12.86 -23.42
CA LYS A 614 22.23 -11.87 -24.50
C LYS A 614 20.85 -11.24 -24.62
N ALA A 615 19.79 -12.02 -24.38
CA ALA A 615 18.40 -11.56 -24.44
C ALA A 615 17.95 -10.87 -23.13
N ARG A 616 18.46 -11.36 -21.98
CA ARG A 616 18.12 -10.97 -20.61
C ARG A 616 19.42 -10.93 -19.78
N PRO A 617 20.18 -9.83 -19.83
CA PRO A 617 21.44 -9.71 -19.09
C PRO A 617 21.28 -9.89 -17.57
N GLU A 618 20.10 -9.62 -17.02
CA GLU A 618 19.75 -9.82 -15.62
C GLU A 618 19.37 -11.26 -15.24
N ALA A 619 19.48 -12.24 -16.13
CA ALA A 619 19.21 -13.65 -15.85
C ALA A 619 20.24 -14.27 -14.87
N PHE A 620 20.20 -13.82 -13.62
CA PHE A 620 21.12 -14.17 -12.54
C PHE A 620 21.15 -15.64 -12.18
N GLN A 621 20.09 -16.39 -12.52
CA GLN A 621 20.06 -17.83 -12.40
C GLN A 621 21.20 -18.49 -13.21
N VAL A 622 21.60 -17.88 -14.33
CA VAL A 622 22.75 -18.34 -15.13
C VAL A 622 24.06 -18.08 -14.39
N ASP A 623 24.22 -16.89 -13.78
CA ASP A 623 25.44 -16.55 -13.03
C ASP A 623 25.60 -17.49 -11.82
N LEU A 624 24.52 -17.74 -11.08
CA LEU A 624 24.48 -18.71 -9.97
C LEU A 624 24.82 -20.13 -10.44
N ALA A 625 24.24 -20.59 -11.56
CA ALA A 625 24.50 -21.92 -12.09
C ALA A 625 25.97 -22.11 -12.53
N ARG A 626 26.57 -21.08 -13.14
CA ARG A 626 28.01 -21.09 -13.50
C ARG A 626 28.90 -21.23 -12.27
N MET A 627 28.61 -20.49 -11.20
CA MET A 627 29.36 -20.60 -9.93
C MET A 627 29.20 -22.00 -9.32
N ALA A 628 27.99 -22.56 -9.32
CA ALA A 628 27.72 -23.91 -8.82
C ALA A 628 28.45 -25.00 -9.61
N LEU A 629 28.71 -24.79 -10.90
CA LEU A 629 29.51 -25.69 -11.74
C LEU A 629 31.03 -25.47 -11.60
N GLY A 630 31.48 -24.59 -10.71
CA GLY A 630 32.89 -24.35 -10.43
C GLY A 630 33.59 -23.42 -11.43
N GLU A 631 32.84 -22.62 -12.21
CA GLU A 631 33.46 -21.52 -12.97
C GLU A 631 34.06 -20.47 -12.02
N PRO A 632 35.12 -19.74 -12.44
CA PRO A 632 35.70 -18.68 -11.62
C PRO A 632 34.65 -17.66 -11.18
N LEU A 633 34.70 -17.30 -9.89
CA LEU A 633 33.81 -16.29 -9.33
C LEU A 633 33.98 -14.94 -10.07
N PRO A 634 32.93 -14.10 -10.12
CA PRO A 634 33.04 -12.75 -10.63
C PRO A 634 34.27 -12.02 -10.07
N PHE A 635 35.06 -11.43 -10.95
CA PHE A 635 36.25 -10.63 -10.63
C PHE A 635 37.38 -11.37 -9.90
N GLN A 636 37.43 -12.71 -9.97
CA GLN A 636 38.47 -13.50 -9.31
C GLN A 636 39.90 -13.11 -9.73
N ASP A 637 40.09 -12.53 -10.92
CA ASP A 637 41.37 -12.05 -11.44
C ASP A 637 41.94 -10.82 -10.70
N ARG A 638 41.11 -10.13 -9.93
CA ARG A 638 41.43 -8.88 -9.20
C ARG A 638 41.13 -8.93 -7.71
N HIS A 639 40.54 -10.03 -7.27
CA HIS A 639 40.36 -10.32 -5.85
C HIS A 639 41.72 -10.26 -5.15
N LEU A 640 41.75 -9.62 -3.98
CA LEU A 640 42.93 -9.55 -3.14
C LEU A 640 42.72 -10.52 -1.99
N ASP A 641 43.54 -11.55 -1.88
CA ASP A 641 43.45 -12.42 -0.71
C ASP A 641 43.96 -11.73 0.56
N LEU A 642 43.49 -12.23 1.70
CA LEU A 642 43.87 -11.72 3.03
C LEU A 642 45.39 -11.70 3.22
N GLU A 643 46.12 -12.72 2.74
CA GLU A 643 47.58 -12.79 2.87
C GLU A 643 48.30 -11.65 2.15
N THR A 644 47.86 -11.32 0.93
CA THR A 644 48.39 -10.22 0.13
C THR A 644 48.12 -8.88 0.82
N VAL A 645 46.90 -8.68 1.32
CA VAL A 645 46.51 -7.46 2.03
C VAL A 645 47.36 -7.28 3.30
N LEU A 646 47.51 -8.34 4.10
CA LEU A 646 48.29 -8.29 5.34
C LEU A 646 49.80 -8.17 5.10
N ALA A 647 50.31 -8.69 3.98
CA ALA A 647 51.71 -8.48 3.59
C ALA A 647 51.99 -7.01 3.25
N GLU A 648 51.01 -6.32 2.65
CA GLU A 648 51.06 -4.88 2.37
C GLU A 648 50.91 -4.02 3.64
N ASP A 649 50.09 -4.45 4.61
CA ASP A 649 49.83 -3.75 5.89
C ASP A 649 50.89 -4.03 7.00
N ARG A 650 51.90 -4.85 6.68
CA ARG A 650 52.78 -5.44 7.69
C ARG A 650 53.68 -4.40 8.36
N GLY A 651 53.52 -4.25 9.67
CA GLY A 651 54.39 -3.42 10.51
C GLY A 651 53.84 -2.03 10.81
N GLU A 652 52.61 -1.74 10.38
CA GLU A 652 51.89 -0.54 10.82
C GLU A 652 51.41 -0.68 12.27
N ALA A 653 51.51 0.41 13.03
CA ALA A 653 50.95 0.44 14.38
C ALA A 653 49.41 0.53 14.30
N PRO A 654 48.67 -0.08 15.23
CA PRO A 654 47.21 0.07 15.27
C PRO A 654 46.81 1.54 15.36
N ASP A 655 45.80 1.93 14.58
CA ASP A 655 45.24 3.27 14.66
C ASP A 655 44.60 3.54 16.02
N GLN A 656 44.46 4.83 16.36
CA GLN A 656 43.77 5.27 17.57
C GLN A 656 42.23 5.15 17.48
N ALA A 657 41.68 4.80 16.31
CA ALA A 657 40.24 4.57 16.16
C ALA A 657 39.86 3.17 16.68
N PRO A 658 38.62 2.95 17.15
CA PRO A 658 38.20 1.64 17.69
C PRO A 658 38.38 0.47 16.72
N SER A 659 38.22 0.72 15.42
CA SER A 659 38.47 -0.21 14.33
C SER A 659 39.10 0.51 13.12
N SER A 660 39.73 -0.25 12.23
CA SER A 660 40.32 0.23 10.96
C SER A 660 39.86 -0.63 9.80
N LEU A 661 39.57 -0.02 8.65
CA LEU A 661 39.24 -0.73 7.42
C LEU A 661 40.54 -0.96 6.63
N ILE A 662 41.08 -2.17 6.73
CA ILE A 662 42.34 -2.55 6.09
C ILE A 662 42.14 -2.70 4.58
N LEU A 663 41.02 -3.32 4.18
CA LEU A 663 40.59 -3.39 2.80
C LEU A 663 39.12 -2.99 2.68
N ASP A 664 38.86 -2.13 1.70
CA ASP A 664 37.54 -1.77 1.19
C ASP A 664 37.58 -1.87 -0.34
N GLN A 665 37.25 -3.04 -0.89
CA GLN A 665 37.28 -3.28 -2.33
C GLN A 665 35.87 -3.56 -2.85
N LEU A 666 35.40 -2.70 -3.74
CA LEU A 666 34.19 -2.92 -4.52
C LEU A 666 34.53 -3.06 -6.01
N LEU A 667 34.13 -4.18 -6.60
CA LEU A 667 34.23 -4.45 -8.03
C LEU A 667 32.83 -4.59 -8.60
N SER A 668 32.49 -3.75 -9.57
CA SER A 668 31.15 -3.70 -10.16
C SER A 668 31.22 -3.89 -11.67
N ARG A 669 30.35 -4.72 -12.23
CA ARG A 669 30.08 -4.78 -13.67
C ARG A 669 28.61 -4.50 -13.91
N ILE A 670 28.34 -3.42 -14.64
CA ILE A 670 27.01 -3.02 -15.08
C ILE A 670 26.78 -3.66 -16.46
N GLU A 671 25.61 -4.24 -16.66
CA GLU A 671 25.17 -4.86 -17.91
C GLU A 671 24.36 -3.87 -18.76
N PRO A 672 24.12 -4.14 -20.06
CA PRO A 672 23.42 -3.20 -20.96
C PRO A 672 22.01 -2.80 -20.55
N ASP A 673 21.31 -3.64 -19.78
CA ASP A 673 19.98 -3.36 -19.24
C ASP A 673 20.01 -2.54 -17.94
N GLY A 674 21.21 -2.26 -17.40
CA GLY A 674 21.42 -1.54 -16.16
C GLY A 674 21.47 -2.42 -14.90
N SER A 675 21.28 -3.74 -15.04
CA SER A 675 21.56 -4.68 -13.95
C SER A 675 23.06 -4.71 -13.62
N SER A 676 23.44 -5.13 -12.42
CA SER A 676 24.85 -5.23 -12.04
C SER A 676 25.19 -6.49 -11.26
N VAL A 677 26.42 -6.95 -11.45
CA VAL A 677 27.09 -7.92 -10.59
C VAL A 677 28.17 -7.18 -9.82
N GLU A 678 28.10 -7.23 -8.49
CA GLU A 678 29.01 -6.55 -7.58
C GLU A 678 29.67 -7.55 -6.65
N ARG A 679 30.98 -7.45 -6.44
CA ARG A 679 31.72 -8.20 -5.42
C ARG A 679 32.35 -7.20 -4.47
N TYR A 680 32.02 -7.34 -3.19
CA TYR A 680 32.57 -6.53 -2.12
C TYR A 680 33.46 -7.41 -1.24
N HIS A 681 34.66 -6.93 -0.93
CA HIS A 681 35.60 -7.57 0.01
C HIS A 681 36.08 -6.54 1.02
N GLY A 682 35.69 -6.76 2.29
CA GLY A 682 36.05 -5.94 3.43
C GLY A 682 36.91 -6.70 4.42
N ILE A 683 37.98 -6.06 4.91
CA ILE A 683 38.79 -6.56 6.02
C ILE A 683 38.87 -5.45 7.07
N LEU A 684 38.28 -5.70 8.24
CA LEU A 684 38.33 -4.81 9.39
C LEU A 684 39.37 -5.31 10.40
N ARG A 685 40.12 -4.42 11.03
CA ARG A 685 40.94 -4.70 12.21
C ARG A 685 40.27 -4.09 13.43
N ILE A 686 40.16 -4.87 14.50
CA ILE A 686 39.66 -4.39 15.80
C ILE A 686 40.84 -3.88 16.60
N ASN A 687 40.83 -2.61 17.00
CA ASN A 687 41.98 -1.99 17.66
C ASN A 687 41.83 -1.96 19.19
N ASP A 688 40.60 -1.86 19.72
CA ASP A 688 40.33 -1.80 21.15
C ASP A 688 38.99 -2.44 21.56
N LYS A 689 38.62 -2.31 22.84
CA LYS A 689 37.36 -2.87 23.38
C LYS A 689 36.11 -2.19 22.82
N GLU A 690 36.17 -0.91 22.51
CA GLU A 690 35.04 -0.21 21.89
C GLU A 690 34.82 -0.72 20.46
N GLY A 691 35.90 -1.09 19.76
CA GLY A 691 35.83 -1.75 18.46
C GLY A 691 35.15 -3.12 18.54
N VAL A 692 35.43 -3.89 19.58
CA VAL A 692 34.74 -5.17 19.85
C VAL A 692 33.23 -4.95 19.98
N ASP A 693 32.82 -3.97 20.78
CA ASP A 693 31.41 -3.68 21.02
C ASP A 693 30.69 -3.16 19.75
N ARG A 694 31.37 -2.33 18.95
CA ARG A 694 30.80 -1.74 17.72
C ARG A 694 30.69 -2.72 16.55
N GLU A 695 31.70 -3.57 16.37
CA GLU A 695 31.82 -4.44 15.19
C GLU A 695 31.37 -5.89 15.48
N GLY A 696 31.03 -6.22 16.73
CA GLY A 696 30.61 -7.56 17.15
C GLY A 696 29.28 -8.05 16.55
N GLU A 697 28.51 -7.16 15.92
CA GLU A 697 27.35 -7.50 15.09
C GLU A 697 27.54 -6.89 13.69
N GLN A 698 27.43 -7.71 12.65
CA GLN A 698 27.58 -7.28 11.26
C GLN A 698 26.27 -7.46 10.50
N GLN A 699 25.85 -6.43 9.78
CA GLN A 699 24.75 -6.52 8.83
C GLN A 699 25.32 -6.81 7.43
N ILE A 700 25.01 -7.98 6.88
CA ILE A 700 25.52 -8.38 5.57
C ILE A 700 24.42 -8.16 4.51
N PRO A 701 24.61 -7.22 3.56
CA PRO A 701 23.60 -6.91 2.55
C PRO A 701 23.63 -7.85 1.33
N GLY A 702 24.65 -8.70 1.21
CA GLY A 702 24.90 -9.54 0.03
C GLY A 702 23.96 -10.73 -0.11
N GLN A 703 23.65 -11.09 -1.36
CA GLN A 703 22.83 -12.27 -1.67
C GLN A 703 23.63 -13.58 -1.60
N ILE A 704 24.93 -13.53 -1.93
CA ILE A 704 25.83 -14.68 -1.91
C ILE A 704 27.00 -14.35 -0.99
N LEU A 705 27.02 -14.95 0.19
CA LEU A 705 28.13 -14.83 1.13
C LEU A 705 29.28 -15.76 0.72
N LEU A 706 30.47 -15.19 0.51
CA LEU A 706 31.68 -15.95 0.15
C LEU A 706 32.57 -16.21 1.38
N SER A 707 32.72 -15.22 2.24
CA SER A 707 33.48 -15.33 3.49
C SER A 707 32.84 -14.44 4.55
N LEU A 708 32.73 -14.94 5.79
CA LEU A 708 32.49 -14.14 6.99
C LEU A 708 33.19 -14.85 8.14
N ARG A 709 34.26 -14.27 8.65
CA ARG A 709 35.08 -14.91 9.69
C ARG A 709 35.87 -13.92 10.51
N THR A 710 36.15 -14.31 11.74
CA THR A 710 37.13 -13.62 12.59
C THR A 710 38.47 -14.34 12.49
N VAL A 711 39.55 -13.63 12.15
CA VAL A 711 40.91 -14.15 12.08
C VAL A 711 41.70 -13.62 13.25
N LYS A 712 42.14 -14.52 14.14
CA LYS A 712 42.95 -14.23 15.31
C LYS A 712 44.39 -13.89 14.91
N PRO A 713 45.14 -13.13 15.74
CA PRO A 713 46.56 -12.84 15.51
C PRO A 713 47.46 -14.08 15.37
N ASP A 714 47.07 -15.21 15.96
CA ASP A 714 47.78 -16.49 15.86
C ASP A 714 47.38 -17.33 14.63
N GLY A 715 46.52 -16.80 13.76
CA GLY A 715 46.03 -17.44 12.55
C GLY A 715 44.81 -18.35 12.76
N ARG A 716 44.30 -18.50 13.99
CA ARG A 716 43.04 -19.22 14.21
C ARG A 716 41.89 -18.47 13.56
N VAL A 717 40.96 -19.21 12.96
CA VAL A 717 39.73 -18.67 12.36
C VAL A 717 38.55 -19.06 13.23
N LEU A 718 37.70 -18.08 13.57
CA LEU A 718 36.42 -18.30 14.22
C LEU A 718 35.29 -18.00 13.23
N GLU A 719 34.37 -18.96 13.08
CA GLU A 719 33.17 -18.79 12.29
C GLU A 719 32.08 -18.06 13.11
N PRO A 720 31.29 -17.20 12.47
CA PRO A 720 30.19 -16.50 13.12
C PRO A 720 29.07 -17.46 13.54
N GLU A 721 28.28 -17.04 14.53
CA GLU A 721 27.01 -17.70 14.85
C GLU A 721 25.85 -16.97 14.17
N GLN A 722 25.08 -17.69 13.35
CA GLN A 722 23.81 -17.20 12.82
C GLN A 722 22.68 -17.57 13.76
N ILE A 723 21.99 -16.56 14.29
CA ILE A 723 20.82 -16.73 15.13
C ILE A 723 19.60 -16.52 14.21
N PRO A 724 18.75 -17.54 13.97
CA PRO A 724 17.66 -17.47 12.99
C PRO A 724 16.69 -16.29 13.19
N GLU A 725 16.58 -15.78 14.42
CA GLU A 725 15.70 -14.67 14.79
C GLU A 725 16.34 -13.27 14.64
N LYS A 726 17.60 -13.16 14.21
CA LYS A 726 18.30 -11.88 14.02
C LYS A 726 18.69 -11.64 12.56
N ASP A 727 18.47 -10.41 12.08
CA ASP A 727 18.89 -9.94 10.74
C ASP A 727 20.39 -9.57 10.66
N THR A 728 21.11 -9.69 11.78
CA THR A 728 22.54 -9.40 11.91
C THR A 728 23.30 -10.66 12.32
N VAL A 729 24.53 -10.80 11.84
CA VAL A 729 25.39 -11.92 12.19
C VAL A 729 26.25 -11.55 13.41
N SER A 730 26.28 -12.41 14.44
CA SER A 730 27.05 -12.18 15.66
C SER A 730 28.45 -12.78 15.57
N LEU A 731 29.47 -11.96 15.81
CA LEU A 731 30.89 -12.34 15.83
C LEU A 731 31.35 -12.58 17.27
N GLN A 732 30.94 -13.72 17.84
CA GLN A 732 31.30 -14.05 19.22
C GLN A 732 32.80 -14.29 19.40
N GLY A 733 33.33 -13.84 20.54
CA GLY A 733 34.74 -14.02 20.89
C GLY A 733 35.68 -13.06 20.18
N LEU A 734 35.18 -11.94 19.66
CA LEU A 734 35.97 -10.85 19.08
C LEU A 734 36.82 -10.16 20.16
N GLU A 735 38.10 -9.96 19.86
CA GLU A 735 39.10 -9.37 20.77
C GLU A 735 39.92 -8.28 20.04
N PRO A 736 40.51 -7.31 20.77
CA PRO A 736 41.44 -6.37 20.16
C PRO A 736 42.62 -7.08 19.51
N GLY A 737 42.93 -6.70 18.27
CA GLY A 737 43.93 -7.33 17.40
C GLY A 737 43.34 -8.32 16.39
N ASP A 738 42.07 -8.72 16.55
CA ASP A 738 41.39 -9.57 15.58
C ASP A 738 41.11 -8.85 14.26
N LEU A 739 41.04 -9.65 13.19
CA LEU A 739 40.56 -9.20 11.90
C LEU A 739 39.17 -9.79 11.64
N VAL A 740 38.27 -9.00 11.09
CA VAL A 740 36.98 -9.47 10.57
C VAL A 740 37.03 -9.37 9.05
N GLU A 741 37.00 -10.51 8.39
CA GLU A 741 36.92 -10.58 6.93
C GLU A 741 35.48 -10.91 6.52
N PHE A 742 34.94 -10.12 5.60
CA PHE A 742 33.62 -10.34 5.03
C PHE A 742 33.63 -10.05 3.53
N GLU A 743 33.12 -10.99 2.77
CA GLU A 743 33.15 -10.96 1.32
C GLU A 743 31.85 -11.53 0.76
N TYR A 744 31.23 -10.82 -0.17
CA TYR A 744 29.96 -11.23 -0.75
C TYR A 744 29.77 -10.72 -2.18
N ILE A 745 28.90 -11.41 -2.92
CA ILE A 745 28.42 -10.99 -4.23
C ILE A 745 26.98 -10.48 -4.11
N THR A 746 26.72 -9.35 -4.74
CA THR A 746 25.39 -8.76 -4.88
C THR A 746 24.99 -8.77 -6.35
N LEU A 747 23.81 -9.31 -6.64
CA LEU A 747 23.19 -9.29 -7.97
C LEU A 747 22.06 -8.28 -7.95
N ARG A 748 22.23 -7.16 -8.64
CA ARG A 748 21.24 -6.07 -8.67
C ARG A 748 20.44 -6.12 -9.95
N PRO A 749 19.12 -6.33 -9.89
CA PRO A 749 18.28 -6.30 -11.09
C PRO A 749 18.31 -4.92 -11.75
N PRO A 750 17.83 -4.80 -13.01
CA PRO A 750 17.72 -3.53 -13.70
C PRO A 750 17.00 -2.49 -12.85
N ASN A 751 17.47 -1.25 -12.89
CA ASN A 751 16.84 -0.16 -12.17
C ASN A 751 15.40 0.05 -12.63
N ARG A 752 14.47 0.18 -11.67
CA ARG A 752 13.03 0.31 -11.95
C ARG A 752 12.61 1.69 -12.48
N VAL A 753 13.46 2.71 -12.37
CA VAL A 753 13.13 4.08 -12.81
C VAL A 753 13.00 4.18 -14.34
N LYS A 754 13.93 3.52 -15.05
CA LYS A 754 14.02 3.55 -16.51
C LYS A 754 14.79 2.33 -17.00
N GLU A 755 14.24 1.65 -17.98
CA GLU A 755 14.87 0.49 -18.62
C GLU A 755 16.22 0.88 -19.26
N GLY A 756 17.25 0.04 -19.11
CA GLY A 756 18.58 0.33 -19.65
C GLY A 756 19.32 1.46 -18.91
N SER A 757 19.04 1.67 -17.62
CA SER A 757 19.64 2.73 -16.82
C SER A 757 20.25 2.23 -15.51
N TYR A 758 21.18 2.99 -14.95
CA TYR A 758 21.89 2.65 -13.72
C TYR A 758 21.93 3.83 -12.75
N ILE A 759 21.79 3.57 -11.45
CA ILE A 759 22.09 4.51 -10.36
C ILE A 759 22.77 3.70 -9.26
N THR A 760 23.83 4.23 -8.65
CA THR A 760 24.44 3.57 -7.49
C THR A 760 23.45 3.50 -6.32
N SER A 761 23.31 2.33 -5.71
CA SER A 761 22.38 2.14 -4.57
C SER A 761 22.80 2.91 -3.32
N GLN A 762 24.11 3.09 -3.11
CA GLN A 762 24.71 3.85 -2.04
C GLN A 762 25.93 4.60 -2.57
N VAL A 763 26.24 5.76 -2.00
CA VAL A 763 27.45 6.50 -2.37
C VAL A 763 28.67 5.73 -1.90
N PHE A 764 29.66 5.57 -2.77
CA PHE A 764 30.94 4.97 -2.37
C PHE A 764 31.80 6.05 -1.71
N LEU A 765 32.18 5.83 -0.45
CA LEU A 765 32.99 6.75 0.34
C LEU A 765 34.42 6.22 0.39
N PHE A 766 35.42 7.07 0.13
CA PHE A 766 36.83 6.68 0.21
C PHE A 766 37.49 7.10 1.54
N GLN A 767 36.70 7.63 2.47
CA GLN A 767 37.13 8.07 3.79
C GLN A 767 35.90 8.22 4.70
N ASP A 768 36.06 8.05 6.01
CA ASP A 768 34.97 8.22 6.98
C ASP A 768 35.42 8.98 8.25
N ILE A 769 34.44 9.39 9.06
CA ILE A 769 34.63 10.00 10.39
C ILE A 769 34.79 8.97 11.50
N GLU A 770 34.43 7.71 11.24
CA GLU A 770 34.41 6.64 12.23
C GLU A 770 35.73 5.85 12.29
N LYS A 771 36.31 5.53 11.13
CA LYS A 771 37.51 4.68 11.01
C LYS A 771 38.42 5.11 9.84
N PRO A 772 39.75 4.89 9.93
CA PRO A 772 40.69 5.10 8.84
C PRO A 772 40.64 3.94 7.84
N PHE A 773 40.95 4.23 6.57
CA PHE A 773 40.93 3.26 5.47
C PHE A 773 42.37 3.10 4.94
N HIS A 774 42.96 1.92 5.06
CA HIS A 774 44.34 1.66 4.61
C HIS A 774 44.38 1.49 3.09
N ARG A 775 43.44 0.71 2.54
CA ARG A 775 43.25 0.55 1.10
C ARG A 775 41.77 0.56 0.78
N THR A 776 41.36 1.54 -0.02
CA THR A 776 39.99 1.66 -0.53
C THR A 776 40.01 1.79 -2.04
N GLU A 777 39.24 0.95 -2.72
CA GLU A 777 39.11 1.00 -4.16
C GLU A 777 37.73 0.61 -4.67
N TRP A 778 37.27 1.36 -5.67
CA TRP A 778 36.09 1.04 -6.43
C TRP A 778 36.44 0.98 -7.91
N THR A 779 36.13 -0.15 -8.55
CA THR A 779 36.22 -0.30 -10.01
C THR A 779 34.84 -0.59 -10.58
N VAL A 780 34.42 0.22 -11.54
CA VAL A 780 33.16 0.04 -12.28
C VAL A 780 33.47 -0.26 -13.73
N GLU A 781 32.99 -1.40 -14.22
CA GLU A 781 32.96 -1.76 -15.64
C GLU A 781 31.56 -1.60 -16.19
N TYR A 782 31.43 -1.04 -17.39
CA TYR A 782 30.13 -0.77 -18.00
C TYR A 782 30.22 -0.78 -19.53
N PRO A 783 29.10 -0.99 -20.24
CA PRO A 783 29.08 -0.97 -21.69
C PRO A 783 29.31 0.47 -22.18
N PRO A 784 30.16 0.71 -23.19
CA PRO A 784 30.40 2.07 -23.69
C PRO A 784 29.14 2.78 -24.23
N GLY A 785 28.09 2.02 -24.59
CA GLY A 785 26.80 2.56 -25.01
C GLY A 785 25.91 3.06 -23.86
N LEU A 786 26.21 2.68 -22.61
CA LEU A 786 25.55 3.20 -21.42
C LEU A 786 26.23 4.52 -21.05
N ALA A 787 25.55 5.65 -21.28
CA ALA A 787 26.08 6.98 -21.01
C ALA A 787 26.22 7.22 -19.49
N MET A 788 27.36 6.82 -18.93
CA MET A 788 27.70 6.95 -17.52
C MET A 788 28.25 8.33 -17.17
N GLU A 789 27.78 8.87 -16.05
CA GLU A 789 28.24 10.09 -15.39
C GLU A 789 28.70 9.74 -13.97
N PHE A 790 29.77 10.40 -13.52
CA PHE A 790 30.35 10.21 -12.19
C PHE A 790 30.47 11.55 -11.49
N LEU A 791 29.90 11.65 -10.28
CA LEU A 791 30.05 12.80 -9.40
C LEU A 791 31.20 12.53 -8.44
N GLU A 792 32.34 13.12 -8.72
CA GLU A 792 33.57 13.01 -7.93
C GLU A 792 33.69 14.22 -7.00
N LYS A 793 33.66 14.01 -5.67
CA LYS A 793 33.76 15.09 -4.68
C LYS A 793 34.84 14.81 -3.65
N ASN A 794 35.57 15.86 -3.28
CA ASN A 794 36.60 15.86 -2.24
C ASN A 794 37.69 14.77 -2.41
N LEU A 795 37.87 14.24 -3.62
CA LEU A 795 38.84 13.16 -3.87
C LEU A 795 40.29 13.68 -3.79
N PRO A 796 41.24 12.87 -3.28
CA PRO A 796 42.67 13.22 -3.29
C PRO A 796 43.24 13.41 -4.70
N GLY A 797 42.64 12.77 -5.71
CA GLY A 797 43.00 12.86 -7.12
C GLY A 797 41.93 12.23 -8.01
N PRO A 798 41.94 12.48 -9.33
CA PRO A 798 40.94 11.96 -10.25
C PRO A 798 41.04 10.44 -10.42
N GLY A 799 39.93 9.79 -10.79
CA GLY A 799 39.91 8.36 -11.12
C GLY A 799 40.60 8.03 -12.45
N GLU A 800 41.11 6.80 -12.56
CA GLU A 800 41.61 6.20 -13.78
C GLU A 800 40.44 5.77 -14.67
N ARG A 801 40.53 5.99 -15.99
CA ARG A 801 39.49 5.59 -16.95
C ARG A 801 40.12 4.92 -18.17
N GLY A 802 39.45 3.93 -18.74
CA GLY A 802 39.94 3.24 -19.93
C GLY A 802 38.97 2.23 -20.50
N LEU A 803 39.50 1.33 -21.34
CA LEU A 803 38.78 0.18 -21.87
C LEU A 803 39.38 -1.12 -21.31
N ARG A 804 38.52 -2.08 -21.00
CA ARG A 804 38.89 -3.43 -20.60
C ARG A 804 38.04 -4.42 -21.40
N GLY A 805 38.66 -5.05 -22.40
CA GLY A 805 37.92 -5.83 -23.40
C GLY A 805 36.91 -4.94 -24.13
N PRO A 806 35.63 -5.33 -24.23
CA PRO A 806 34.58 -4.52 -24.85
C PRO A 806 34.00 -3.43 -23.93
N ASN A 807 34.32 -3.45 -22.62
CA ASN A 807 33.72 -2.56 -21.63
C ASN A 807 34.60 -1.33 -21.39
N ALA A 808 33.95 -0.19 -21.10
CA ALA A 808 34.61 0.93 -20.46
C ALA A 808 34.78 0.64 -18.96
N TYR A 809 35.80 1.22 -18.34
CA TYR A 809 35.96 1.17 -16.89
C TYR A 809 36.39 2.50 -16.31
N SER A 810 35.98 2.73 -15.07
CA SER A 810 36.46 3.78 -14.18
C SER A 810 36.96 3.14 -12.88
N ARG A 811 38.10 3.59 -12.37
CA ARG A 811 38.70 3.08 -11.14
C ARG A 811 39.19 4.22 -10.25
N TRP A 812 38.80 4.20 -8.99
CA TRP A 812 39.34 5.05 -7.94
C TRP A 812 39.99 4.14 -6.91
N ALA A 813 41.24 4.42 -6.58
CA ALA A 813 41.98 3.64 -5.62
C ALA A 813 42.89 4.58 -4.83
N TYR A 814 42.71 4.59 -3.52
CA TYR A 814 43.49 5.40 -2.60
C TYR A 814 44.04 4.54 -1.48
N ARG A 815 45.12 5.03 -0.88
CA ARG A 815 45.79 4.40 0.26
C ARG A 815 45.93 5.40 1.38
N ASP A 816 46.01 4.89 2.59
CA ASP A 816 46.33 5.63 3.81
C ASP A 816 45.39 6.82 4.03
N MET A 817 44.09 6.59 3.87
CA MET A 817 43.05 7.59 4.04
C MET A 817 42.71 7.70 5.53
N PRO A 818 43.16 8.77 6.23
CA PRO A 818 43.00 8.85 7.68
C PRO A 818 41.52 9.04 8.06
N ARG A 819 41.15 8.67 9.28
CA ARG A 819 39.85 9.02 9.84
C ARG A 819 39.72 10.55 9.91
N ILE A 820 38.60 11.09 9.47
CA ILE A 820 38.29 12.52 9.64
C ILE A 820 37.81 12.74 11.09
N PRO A 821 38.53 13.51 11.93
CA PRO A 821 38.08 13.75 13.30
C PRO A 821 36.75 14.51 13.30
N PRO A 822 35.68 13.98 13.91
CA PRO A 822 34.40 14.68 13.92
C PRO A 822 34.49 15.93 14.80
N GLU A 823 34.09 17.07 14.27
CA GLU A 823 33.88 18.31 15.03
C GLU A 823 32.39 18.42 15.44
N PRO A 824 32.05 19.04 16.58
CA PRO A 824 30.65 19.25 16.98
C PRO A 824 29.84 19.98 15.90
N ASP A 825 28.55 19.65 15.74
CA ASP A 825 27.65 20.35 14.80
C ASP A 825 28.10 20.32 13.33
N THR A 826 28.84 19.28 12.93
CA THR A 826 29.21 19.04 11.53
C THR A 826 27.96 18.67 10.71
N PRO A 827 27.75 19.22 9.49
CA PRO A 827 26.60 18.89 8.65
C PRO A 827 26.69 17.47 8.09
N ASN A 828 25.75 17.10 7.21
CA ASN A 828 25.80 15.83 6.47
C ASN A 828 27.21 15.56 5.91
N LYS A 829 27.79 14.40 6.27
CA LYS A 829 29.17 14.05 5.93
C LYS A 829 29.45 14.09 4.43
N LEU A 830 28.42 13.86 3.60
CA LEU A 830 28.51 13.94 2.15
C LEU A 830 28.94 15.34 1.62
N LEU A 831 28.96 16.38 2.44
CA LEU A 831 29.48 17.69 2.03
C LEU A 831 31.00 17.75 1.96
N PHE A 832 31.73 16.96 2.76
CA PHE A 832 33.18 17.10 2.92
C PHE A 832 33.97 15.79 2.82
N VAL A 833 33.32 14.61 2.86
CA VAL A 833 34.03 13.34 2.65
C VAL A 833 34.36 13.10 1.18
N PRO A 834 35.54 12.52 0.85
CA PRO A 834 35.87 11.96 -0.46
C PRO A 834 34.84 10.90 -0.89
N MET A 835 34.22 11.08 -2.06
CA MET A 835 33.20 10.17 -2.55
C MET A 835 33.12 10.13 -4.08
N VAL A 836 32.50 9.05 -4.56
CA VAL A 836 32.00 8.95 -5.93
C VAL A 836 30.56 8.43 -5.93
N GLU A 837 29.74 9.04 -6.77
CA GLU A 837 28.41 8.55 -7.16
C GLU A 837 28.37 8.34 -8.67
N ALA A 838 27.62 7.34 -9.14
CA ALA A 838 27.50 7.01 -10.55
C ALA A 838 26.04 6.91 -11.00
N ALA A 839 25.75 7.45 -12.18
CA ALA A 839 24.45 7.34 -12.84
C ALA A 839 24.65 7.10 -14.34
N GLY A 840 23.83 6.25 -14.95
CA GLY A 840 23.92 5.86 -16.35
C GLY A 840 22.59 5.99 -17.07
N ALA A 841 22.56 6.75 -18.16
CA ALA A 841 21.39 6.93 -19.04
C ALA A 841 20.08 7.34 -18.33
N ILE A 842 20.18 8.03 -17.19
CA ILE A 842 19.06 8.44 -16.33
C ILE A 842 19.13 9.92 -16.00
N THR A 843 17.96 10.53 -15.79
CA THR A 843 17.82 11.96 -15.47
C THR A 843 16.91 12.17 -14.27
N TRP A 844 16.97 13.35 -13.65
CA TRP A 844 15.98 13.76 -12.64
C TRP A 844 14.54 13.76 -13.16
N LYS A 845 14.35 13.97 -14.46
CA LYS A 845 13.04 13.83 -15.10
C LYS A 845 12.52 12.41 -15.04
N ASP A 846 13.39 11.42 -15.26
CA ASP A 846 13.02 10.02 -15.18
C ASP A 846 12.66 9.62 -13.75
N VAL A 847 13.43 10.08 -12.76
CA VAL A 847 13.14 9.87 -11.32
C VAL A 847 11.79 10.48 -10.94
N ALA A 848 11.51 11.72 -11.33
CA ALA A 848 10.25 12.38 -11.01
C ALA A 848 9.04 11.66 -11.65
N LEU A 849 9.18 11.15 -12.87
CA LEU A 849 8.14 10.37 -13.54
C LEU A 849 7.94 8.99 -12.91
N PHE A 850 9.00 8.36 -12.42
CA PHE A 850 8.91 7.12 -11.65
C PHE A 850 8.21 7.33 -10.29
N MET A 851 8.51 8.42 -9.59
CA MET A 851 7.82 8.79 -8.35
C MET A 851 6.34 9.05 -8.60
N ARG A 852 5.99 9.72 -9.71
CA ARG A 852 4.60 9.89 -10.15
C ARG A 852 3.90 8.54 -10.33
N GLU A 853 4.52 7.64 -11.07
CA GLU A 853 3.97 6.30 -11.34
C GLU A 853 3.73 5.50 -10.06
N SER A 854 4.61 5.67 -9.06
CA SER A 854 4.51 5.00 -7.76
C SER A 854 3.38 5.55 -6.87
N ILE A 855 3.04 6.83 -7.03
CA ILE A 855 2.02 7.53 -6.23
C ILE A 855 0.62 7.44 -6.88
N LEU A 856 0.52 7.40 -8.21
CA LEU A 856 -0.77 7.23 -8.88
C LEU A 856 -1.41 5.89 -8.49
N GLY A 857 -2.68 5.94 -8.07
CA GLY A 857 -3.44 4.77 -7.61
C GLY A 857 -3.34 4.48 -6.10
N THR A 858 -2.46 5.16 -5.37
CA THR A 858 -2.26 4.93 -3.92
C THR A 858 -3.28 5.64 -3.02
N TYR A 859 -4.11 6.53 -3.56
CA TYR A 859 -5.13 7.26 -2.82
C TYR A 859 -6.52 7.05 -3.44
N GLN A 860 -6.83 5.80 -3.79
CA GLN A 860 -8.11 5.42 -4.39
C GLN A 860 -9.28 5.76 -3.46
N VAL A 861 -10.34 6.32 -4.03
CA VAL A 861 -11.61 6.56 -3.33
C VAL A 861 -12.44 5.27 -3.32
N THR A 862 -12.72 4.75 -2.14
CA THR A 862 -13.59 3.59 -1.92
C THR A 862 -14.91 3.98 -1.25
N PRO A 863 -15.93 3.10 -1.25
CA PRO A 863 -17.19 3.35 -0.56
C PRO A 863 -17.01 3.66 0.95
N GLU A 864 -16.04 3.03 1.62
CA GLU A 864 -15.74 3.30 3.04
C GLU A 864 -15.19 4.71 3.26
N ILE A 865 -14.27 5.16 2.39
CA ILE A 865 -13.73 6.52 2.42
C ILE A 865 -14.85 7.53 2.13
N GLU A 866 -15.71 7.25 1.15
CA GLU A 866 -16.84 8.12 0.82
C GLU A 866 -17.86 8.22 1.97
N ARG A 867 -18.15 7.11 2.66
CA ARG A 867 -18.99 7.11 3.86
C ARG A 867 -18.42 8.00 4.95
N ARG A 868 -17.12 7.86 5.27
CA ARG A 868 -16.45 8.67 6.29
C ARG A 868 -16.35 10.14 5.88
N PHE A 869 -16.08 10.42 4.61
CA PHE A 869 -16.04 11.76 4.04
C PHE A 869 -17.37 12.50 4.23
N ARG A 870 -18.52 11.86 3.91
CA ARG A 870 -19.85 12.45 4.09
C ARG A 870 -20.17 12.74 5.55
N GLN A 871 -19.78 11.85 6.47
CA GLN A 871 -19.93 12.07 7.92
C GLN A 871 -19.12 13.27 8.42
N THR A 872 -17.94 13.49 7.84
CA THR A 872 -17.00 14.55 8.25
C THR A 872 -17.39 15.92 7.70
N THR A 873 -17.89 15.96 6.46
CA THR A 873 -18.14 17.21 5.71
C THR A 873 -19.61 17.63 5.66
N GLY A 874 -20.52 16.81 6.19
CA GLY A 874 -21.95 17.07 6.16
C GLY A 874 -22.33 18.44 6.70
N GLY A 875 -22.89 19.30 5.84
CA GLY A 875 -23.35 20.65 6.20
C GLY A 875 -22.29 21.76 6.10
N LEU A 876 -21.07 21.46 5.65
CA LEU A 876 -20.04 22.48 5.37
C LEU A 876 -20.14 22.97 3.93
N GLU A 877 -20.06 24.30 3.73
CA GLU A 877 -20.12 24.93 2.40
C GLU A 877 -18.78 25.53 1.97
N SER A 878 -17.95 25.97 2.92
CA SER A 878 -16.67 26.62 2.65
C SER A 878 -15.57 25.60 2.34
N ARG A 879 -14.79 25.84 1.29
CA ARG A 879 -13.64 24.98 0.91
C ARG A 879 -12.57 24.92 2.00
N GLU A 880 -12.34 26.04 2.67
CA GLU A 880 -11.44 26.18 3.82
C GLU A 880 -11.93 25.36 5.02
N GLU A 881 -13.23 25.41 5.32
CA GLU A 881 -13.84 24.65 6.41
C GLU A 881 -13.81 23.15 6.12
N VAL A 882 -14.09 22.76 4.87
CA VAL A 882 -13.97 21.38 4.40
C VAL A 882 -12.53 20.90 4.57
N LEU A 883 -11.53 21.61 4.04
CA LEU A 883 -10.12 21.22 4.20
C LEU A 883 -9.75 21.03 5.68
N LYS A 884 -10.19 21.96 6.53
CA LYS A 884 -9.94 21.93 7.98
C LYS A 884 -10.68 20.78 8.69
N ALA A 885 -11.83 20.35 8.20
CA ALA A 885 -12.51 19.18 8.74
C ALA A 885 -11.79 17.88 8.32
N LEU A 886 -11.33 17.81 7.07
CA LEU A 886 -10.69 16.61 6.50
C LEU A 886 -9.37 16.27 7.17
N TRP A 887 -8.42 17.20 7.24
CA TRP A 887 -7.11 16.91 7.84
C TRP A 887 -7.22 16.58 9.35
N LYS A 888 -8.27 17.07 10.04
CA LYS A 888 -8.55 16.84 11.45
C LYS A 888 -9.13 15.45 11.61
N SER A 889 -10.00 15.03 10.69
CA SER A 889 -10.43 13.64 10.62
C SER A 889 -9.23 12.71 10.41
N CYS A 890 -8.30 13.02 9.51
CA CYS A 890 -7.08 12.21 9.32
C CYS A 890 -6.25 12.09 10.62
N LEU A 891 -6.08 13.18 11.38
CA LEU A 891 -5.36 13.16 12.66
C LEU A 891 -6.11 12.40 13.77
N GLN A 892 -7.44 12.32 13.71
CA GLN A 892 -8.28 11.64 14.71
C GLN A 892 -8.54 10.17 14.39
N ASP A 893 -8.63 9.85 13.10
CA ASP A 893 -8.97 8.52 12.59
C ASP A 893 -7.75 7.60 12.56
N VAL A 894 -6.55 8.17 12.44
CA VAL A 894 -5.28 7.42 12.39
C VAL A 894 -4.48 7.70 13.64
N ASP A 895 -4.08 6.65 14.35
CA ASP A 895 -3.28 6.70 15.57
C ASP A 895 -1.76 6.76 15.25
N GLY A 896 -0.95 7.24 16.20
CA GLY A 896 0.52 7.20 16.09
C GLY A 896 1.18 8.32 15.27
N GLU A 897 2.46 8.20 14.97
CA GLU A 897 3.16 9.06 14.00
C GLU A 897 2.90 8.54 12.58
N ASP A 898 2.95 9.42 11.58
CA ASP A 898 2.86 8.98 10.18
C ASP A 898 4.18 8.31 9.78
N ASP A 899 4.10 7.08 9.25
CA ASP A 899 5.26 6.32 8.81
C ASP A 899 5.76 6.76 7.42
N GLY A 900 5.10 7.75 6.80
CA GLY A 900 5.43 8.28 5.48
C GLY A 900 5.09 7.32 4.34
N SER A 901 4.35 6.25 4.61
CA SER A 901 4.00 5.23 3.63
C SER A 901 2.85 5.68 2.71
N TRP A 902 2.88 5.19 1.47
CA TRP A 902 1.81 5.39 0.48
C TRP A 902 0.97 4.11 0.35
N GLN A 903 0.41 3.65 1.47
CA GLN A 903 -0.46 2.47 1.56
C GLN A 903 -1.92 2.78 1.19
N ASP A 904 -2.75 1.74 1.08
CA ASP A 904 -4.18 1.88 0.78
C ASP A 904 -4.91 2.71 1.87
N PRO A 905 -5.51 3.86 1.52
CA PRO A 905 -6.23 4.71 2.48
C PRO A 905 -7.43 4.02 3.13
N THR A 906 -8.03 3.02 2.48
CA THR A 906 -9.14 2.26 3.05
C THR A 906 -8.67 1.42 4.22
N GLN A 907 -7.57 0.69 4.03
CA GLN A 907 -6.91 -0.04 5.10
C GLN A 907 -6.51 0.91 6.23
N THR A 908 -5.87 2.05 5.93
CA THR A 908 -5.46 3.03 6.95
C THR A 908 -6.63 3.55 7.79
N LEU A 909 -7.76 3.87 7.14
CA LEU A 909 -8.97 4.32 7.83
C LEU A 909 -9.55 3.24 8.76
N LEU A 910 -9.55 1.98 8.31
CA LEU A 910 -10.21 0.90 9.03
C LEU A 910 -9.37 0.31 10.16
N THR A 911 -8.04 0.22 9.99
CA THR A 911 -7.10 -0.25 11.02
C THR A 911 -6.67 0.86 11.97
N ARG A 912 -6.93 2.13 11.61
CA ARG A 912 -6.44 3.32 12.30
C ARG A 912 -4.91 3.45 12.30
N GLN A 913 -4.22 2.81 11.35
CA GLN A 913 -2.75 2.78 11.28
C GLN A 913 -2.26 2.95 9.83
N GLY A 914 -1.14 3.66 9.64
CA GLY A 914 -0.50 3.87 8.33
C GLY A 914 -0.45 5.34 7.90
N GLY A 915 -0.21 5.56 6.61
CA GLY A 915 0.02 6.90 6.06
C GLY A 915 -1.22 7.79 6.02
N ARG A 916 -1.15 8.99 6.62
CA ARG A 916 -2.30 9.93 6.65
C ARG A 916 -2.48 10.70 5.36
N LEU A 917 -1.39 10.94 4.62
CA LEU A 917 -1.41 11.74 3.40
C LEU A 917 -2.19 11.08 2.24
N PRO A 918 -2.07 9.77 1.96
CA PRO A 918 -2.93 9.09 0.99
C PRO A 918 -4.42 9.24 1.33
N LEU A 919 -4.80 9.10 2.61
CA LEU A 919 -6.17 9.27 3.06
C LEU A 919 -6.67 10.71 2.85
N LEU A 920 -5.85 11.72 3.18
CA LEU A 920 -6.16 13.11 2.87
C LEU A 920 -6.34 13.32 1.36
N CYS A 921 -5.47 12.77 0.51
CA CYS A 921 -5.58 12.89 -0.94
C CYS A 921 -6.87 12.26 -1.50
N ALA A 922 -7.32 11.12 -0.94
CA ALA A 922 -8.60 10.52 -1.28
C ALA A 922 -9.77 11.44 -0.88
N TYR A 923 -9.72 12.06 0.30
CA TYR A 923 -10.72 13.05 0.72
C TYR A 923 -10.71 14.33 -0.13
N LEU A 924 -9.54 14.85 -0.50
CA LEU A 924 -9.42 16.02 -1.38
C LEU A 924 -10.01 15.73 -2.77
N THR A 925 -9.81 14.51 -3.27
CA THR A 925 -10.41 14.02 -4.52
C THR A 925 -11.94 14.05 -4.43
N LEU A 926 -12.53 13.54 -3.34
CA LEU A 926 -13.98 13.60 -3.08
C LEU A 926 -14.50 15.04 -2.92
N ALA A 927 -13.73 15.92 -2.27
CA ALA A 927 -14.11 17.32 -2.07
C ALA A 927 -14.01 18.17 -3.36
N GLY A 928 -13.39 17.65 -4.42
CA GLY A 928 -13.09 18.43 -5.62
C GLY A 928 -12.13 19.59 -5.36
N LEU A 929 -11.29 19.49 -4.33
CA LEU A 929 -10.25 20.49 -4.04
C LEU A 929 -9.01 20.18 -4.89
N PRO A 930 -8.51 21.10 -5.74
CA PRO A 930 -7.32 20.85 -6.54
C PRO A 930 -6.11 20.71 -5.61
N PHE A 931 -5.30 19.67 -5.83
CA PHE A 931 -4.09 19.47 -5.04
C PHE A 931 -2.96 18.88 -5.87
N GLU A 932 -1.74 19.10 -5.40
CA GLU A 932 -0.51 18.50 -5.90
C GLU A 932 0.22 17.81 -4.75
N VAL A 933 0.69 16.60 -4.98
CA VAL A 933 1.64 15.94 -4.09
C VAL A 933 3.04 16.40 -4.48
N LEU A 934 3.79 16.87 -3.49
CA LEU A 934 5.17 17.28 -3.60
C LEU A 934 6.03 16.29 -2.81
N LEU A 935 7.17 15.87 -3.37
CA LEU A 935 8.21 15.16 -2.61
C LEU A 935 9.38 16.11 -2.41
N ALA A 936 9.60 16.55 -1.17
CA ALA A 936 10.58 17.56 -0.82
C ALA A 936 11.92 16.93 -0.40
N GLU A 937 13.00 17.63 -0.71
CA GLU A 937 14.33 17.45 -0.13
C GLU A 937 14.46 18.35 1.12
N PRO A 938 14.66 17.80 2.33
CA PRO A 938 14.93 18.60 3.51
C PRO A 938 16.14 19.52 3.33
N VAL A 939 16.02 20.79 3.71
CA VAL A 939 17.09 21.80 3.57
C VAL A 939 18.43 21.36 4.21
N PRO A 940 18.48 20.71 5.40
CA PRO A 940 19.73 20.27 6.01
C PRO A 940 20.45 19.15 5.24
N ASP A 941 19.72 18.36 4.46
CA ASP A 941 20.27 17.22 3.74
C ASP A 941 20.90 17.61 2.40
N ARG A 942 20.71 18.86 1.97
CA ARG A 942 21.13 19.32 0.65
C ARG A 942 22.65 19.31 0.52
N VAL A 943 23.17 18.32 -0.20
CA VAL A 943 24.61 18.13 -0.43
C VAL A 943 25.15 19.02 -1.57
N SER A 944 24.37 19.25 -2.64
CA SER A 944 24.67 20.22 -3.70
C SER A 944 23.54 20.30 -4.73
N ARG A 945 23.42 21.42 -5.44
CA ARG A 945 22.53 21.55 -6.63
C ARG A 945 22.98 20.71 -7.85
N GLU A 946 24.22 20.25 -7.87
CA GLU A 946 24.84 19.50 -8.97
C GLU A 946 24.86 17.97 -8.70
N SER A 947 23.87 17.44 -7.97
CA SER A 947 23.81 15.99 -7.71
C SER A 947 23.31 15.20 -8.92
N LEU A 948 23.87 14.00 -9.08
CA LEU A 948 23.33 13.01 -10.02
C LEU A 948 21.94 12.54 -9.55
N PRO A 949 21.10 12.03 -10.46
CA PRO A 949 19.80 11.47 -10.10
C PRO A 949 19.94 10.37 -9.04
N ARG A 950 19.33 10.58 -7.87
CA ARG A 950 19.34 9.65 -6.75
C ARG A 950 17.95 9.38 -6.22
N LEU A 951 17.65 8.11 -5.96
CA LEU A 951 16.45 7.73 -5.22
C LEU A 951 16.58 8.11 -3.73
N GLY A 952 15.52 8.68 -3.16
CA GLY A 952 15.49 9.06 -1.74
C GLY A 952 16.01 10.46 -1.40
N GLN A 953 16.52 11.24 -2.36
CA GLN A 953 16.82 12.67 -2.13
C GLN A 953 15.52 13.47 -1.87
N PHE A 954 14.55 13.34 -2.78
CA PHE A 954 13.20 13.90 -2.62
C PHE A 954 12.29 12.84 -2.00
N ARG A 955 12.10 12.91 -0.68
CA ARG A 955 11.43 11.85 0.08
C ARG A 955 10.37 12.31 1.05
N VAL A 956 10.33 13.60 1.43
CA VAL A 956 9.36 14.08 2.42
C VAL A 956 8.09 14.53 1.70
N PRO A 957 6.96 13.83 1.87
CA PRO A 957 5.73 14.18 1.17
C PRO A 957 5.07 15.43 1.77
N VAL A 958 4.63 16.34 0.90
CA VAL A 958 3.88 17.55 1.23
C VAL A 958 2.72 17.68 0.24
N VAL A 959 1.52 18.01 0.71
CA VAL A 959 0.36 18.23 -0.16
C VAL A 959 0.10 19.72 -0.30
N LYS A 960 0.16 20.21 -1.55
CA LYS A 960 -0.17 21.59 -1.93
C LYS A 960 -1.62 21.63 -2.38
N VAL A 961 -2.50 22.24 -1.59
CA VAL A 961 -3.94 22.37 -1.86
C VAL A 961 -4.24 23.78 -2.39
N GLY A 962 -4.90 23.87 -3.54
CA GLY A 962 -5.35 25.14 -4.13
C GLY A 962 -6.69 25.60 -3.54
N LEU A 963 -6.68 26.76 -2.87
CA LEU A 963 -7.89 27.41 -2.36
C LEU A 963 -8.11 28.78 -3.04
N PRO A 964 -9.33 29.34 -2.99
CA PRO A 964 -9.58 30.70 -3.48
C PRO A 964 -8.69 31.76 -2.81
N SER A 965 -8.31 31.53 -1.55
CA SER A 965 -7.42 32.38 -0.75
C SER A 965 -5.93 32.23 -1.07
N GLY A 966 -5.54 31.24 -1.88
CA GLY A 966 -4.15 30.89 -2.20
C GLY A 966 -3.84 29.43 -1.92
N ALA A 967 -2.65 28.97 -2.33
CA ALA A 967 -2.23 27.61 -2.05
C ALA A 967 -1.87 27.43 -0.56
N LYS A 968 -2.23 26.27 0.00
CA LYS A 968 -1.82 25.82 1.34
C LYS A 968 -0.96 24.57 1.21
N TYR A 969 0.12 24.50 1.99
CA TYR A 969 1.04 23.37 2.00
C TYR A 969 0.88 22.62 3.31
N LEU A 970 0.66 21.31 3.21
CA LEU A 970 0.27 20.47 4.33
C LEU A 970 1.25 19.30 4.51
N THR A 971 1.63 19.02 5.76
CA THR A 971 2.28 17.76 6.15
C THR A 971 1.58 17.17 7.35
N LEU A 972 1.35 15.84 7.34
CA LEU A 972 0.64 15.13 8.40
C LEU A 972 1.58 14.19 9.18
N SER A 973 2.87 14.54 9.24
CA SER A 973 3.93 13.74 9.88
C SER A 973 3.60 13.33 11.32
N GLY A 974 2.92 14.18 12.08
CA GLY A 974 2.50 13.89 13.45
C GLY A 974 1.21 14.60 13.89
N PRO A 975 0.49 14.09 14.91
CA PRO A 975 -0.80 14.65 15.34
C PRO A 975 -0.69 15.89 16.24
N ARG A 976 0.53 16.36 16.53
CA ARG A 976 0.82 17.37 17.57
C ARG A 976 1.16 18.75 17.01
N ARG A 977 1.06 18.91 15.69
CA ARG A 977 1.39 20.12 14.96
C ARG A 977 0.25 20.45 14.01
N ASP A 978 -0.03 21.74 13.85
CA ASP A 978 -0.90 22.24 12.78
C ASP A 978 -0.30 21.84 11.42
N PRO A 979 -1.01 21.03 10.60
CA PRO A 979 -0.42 20.52 9.36
C PRO A 979 -0.05 21.62 8.36
N SER A 980 -0.58 22.85 8.50
CA SER A 980 -0.24 23.99 7.63
C SER A 980 1.04 24.72 8.04
N VAL A 981 1.56 24.45 9.24
CA VAL A 981 2.81 25.01 9.73
C VAL A 981 3.93 24.00 9.48
N LEU A 982 4.54 24.07 8.29
CA LEU A 982 5.57 23.13 7.88
C LEU A 982 6.81 23.20 8.80
N PRO A 983 7.45 22.07 9.14
CA PRO A 983 8.75 22.05 9.81
C PRO A 983 9.79 22.97 9.18
N TRP A 984 10.67 23.53 10.02
CA TRP A 984 11.69 24.49 9.58
C TRP A 984 12.57 23.93 8.45
N PHE A 985 12.83 22.62 8.43
CA PHE A 985 13.63 21.96 7.40
C PHE A 985 12.92 21.86 6.03
N LEU A 986 11.61 22.16 5.96
CA LEU A 986 10.85 22.26 4.71
C LEU A 986 10.64 23.71 4.25
N GLN A 987 10.97 24.69 5.09
CA GLN A 987 10.83 26.11 4.75
C GLN A 987 11.86 26.48 3.68
N GLY A 988 11.40 26.76 2.45
CA GLY A 988 12.30 26.99 1.31
C GLY A 988 12.87 25.72 0.67
N ALA A 989 12.38 24.52 1.05
CA ALA A 989 12.80 23.27 0.46
C ALA A 989 12.43 23.19 -1.04
N GLU A 990 13.25 22.46 -1.80
CA GLU A 990 12.95 22.13 -3.19
C GLU A 990 12.19 20.81 -3.24
N ALA A 991 11.22 20.68 -4.14
CA ALA A 991 10.36 19.50 -4.23
C ALA A 991 9.98 19.15 -5.67
N PHE A 992 9.82 17.86 -5.95
CA PHE A 992 9.17 17.40 -7.18
C PHE A 992 7.66 17.43 -7.03
N PRO A 993 6.91 18.14 -7.89
CA PRO A 993 5.45 18.10 -7.91
C PRO A 993 4.95 16.85 -8.66
N VAL A 994 5.09 15.69 -8.03
CA VAL A 994 4.93 14.36 -8.65
C VAL A 994 3.55 14.08 -9.22
N THR A 995 2.49 14.77 -8.81
CA THR A 995 1.16 14.65 -9.45
C THR A 995 0.83 15.78 -10.44
N SER A 996 1.75 16.72 -10.67
CA SER A 996 1.59 17.76 -11.70
C SER A 996 1.82 17.20 -13.11
N ARG A 997 1.51 18.02 -14.12
CA ARG A 997 1.75 17.68 -15.54
C ARG A 997 3.23 17.59 -15.89
N GLU A 998 4.08 18.35 -15.19
CA GLU A 998 5.52 18.40 -15.43
C GLU A 998 6.26 18.08 -14.12
N PRO A 999 6.20 16.81 -13.65
CA PRO A 999 6.69 16.44 -12.32
C PRO A 999 8.20 16.66 -12.13
N TRP A 1000 8.95 16.83 -13.22
CA TRP A 1000 10.38 17.12 -13.23
C TRP A 1000 10.73 18.59 -13.03
N LYS A 1001 9.76 19.50 -13.04
CA LYS A 1001 9.98 20.91 -12.73
C LYS A 1001 9.99 21.08 -11.23
N VAL A 1002 11.19 21.08 -10.65
CA VAL A 1002 11.40 21.34 -9.23
C VAL A 1002 10.74 22.68 -8.84
N GLU A 1003 9.91 22.64 -7.81
CA GLU A 1003 9.30 23.82 -7.20
C GLU A 1003 9.94 24.11 -5.85
N SER A 1004 9.98 25.38 -5.45
CA SER A 1004 10.38 25.77 -4.10
C SER A 1004 9.14 25.95 -3.23
N ILE A 1005 9.12 25.27 -2.09
CA ILE A 1005 8.12 25.47 -1.05
C ILE A 1005 8.33 26.88 -0.46
N PRO A 1006 7.29 27.73 -0.35
CA PRO A 1006 7.43 29.04 0.27
C PRO A 1006 7.97 28.94 1.69
N ALA A 1007 8.93 29.80 2.04
CA ALA A 1007 9.41 29.94 3.41
C ALA A 1007 8.52 30.93 4.18
N ASP A 1008 7.92 30.47 5.27
CA ASP A 1008 7.19 31.27 6.26
C ASP A 1008 7.70 30.97 7.67
N PHE A 1009 8.65 31.79 8.13
CA PHE A 1009 9.13 31.77 9.51
C PHE A 1009 8.30 32.64 10.46
N GLY A 1010 7.21 33.26 9.99
CA GLY A 1010 6.33 34.10 10.81
C GLY A 1010 5.86 33.42 12.09
N PRO A 1011 5.49 32.12 12.10
CA PRO A 1011 5.17 31.40 13.33
C PRO A 1011 6.31 31.33 14.36
N TRP A 1012 7.57 31.21 13.91
CA TRP A 1012 8.74 31.23 14.81
C TRP A 1012 9.06 32.65 15.28
N GLU A 1013 8.93 33.66 14.41
CA GLU A 1013 9.16 35.06 14.78
C GLU A 1013 8.15 35.61 15.81
N ARG A 1014 6.98 34.97 15.92
CA ARG A 1014 5.97 35.29 16.95
C ARG A 1014 6.35 34.77 18.35
N ALA A 1015 7.28 33.82 18.45
CA ALA A 1015 7.71 33.28 19.74
C ALA A 1015 8.20 34.43 20.65
N TYR A 1016 7.64 34.48 21.84
CA TYR A 1016 7.81 35.62 22.73
C TYR A 1016 7.83 35.19 24.19
N GLU A 1017 8.86 35.63 24.91
CA GLU A 1017 9.02 35.43 26.33
C GLU A 1017 8.86 36.73 27.10
N ARG A 1018 8.07 36.72 28.17
CA ARG A 1018 8.01 37.80 29.15
C ARG A 1018 8.33 37.25 30.53
N GLU A 1019 9.25 37.91 31.20
CA GLU A 1019 9.72 37.53 32.52
C GLU A 1019 9.70 38.76 33.43
N THR A 1020 9.12 38.64 34.63
CA THR A 1020 9.17 39.66 35.67
C THR A 1020 9.89 39.08 36.88
N ARG A 1021 10.98 39.73 37.30
CA ARG A 1021 11.81 39.35 38.43
C ARG A 1021 11.59 40.36 39.56
N GLU A 1022 10.88 39.95 40.60
CA GLU A 1022 10.72 40.73 41.82
C GLU A 1022 11.91 40.44 42.73
N ILE A 1023 12.74 41.46 42.95
CA ILE A 1023 13.95 41.34 43.76
C ILE A 1023 13.54 41.42 45.22
N ARG A 1024 13.81 40.35 45.98
CA ARG A 1024 13.53 40.33 47.41
C ARG A 1024 14.74 40.87 48.22
N PRO A 1025 14.52 41.48 49.39
CA PRO A 1025 15.59 42.00 50.24
C PRO A 1025 16.58 40.95 50.78
N ASP A 1026 16.26 39.67 50.67
CA ASP A 1026 17.08 38.52 51.07
C ASP A 1026 18.04 38.06 49.95
N GLY A 1027 17.87 38.55 48.72
CA GLY A 1027 18.68 38.17 47.56
C GLY A 1027 18.00 37.14 46.64
N ASP A 1028 16.81 36.66 46.98
CA ASP A 1028 16.03 35.76 46.13
C ASP A 1028 15.22 36.53 45.09
N PHE A 1029 14.99 35.92 43.93
CA PHE A 1029 14.11 36.48 42.91
C PHE A 1029 12.82 35.67 42.86
N ARG A 1030 11.67 36.34 43.03
CA ARG A 1030 10.39 35.76 42.63
C ARG A 1030 10.18 36.05 41.15
N VAL A 1031 10.10 35.01 40.33
CA VAL A 1031 9.99 35.13 38.89
C VAL A 1031 8.60 34.73 38.43
N THR A 1032 7.94 35.63 37.71
CA THR A 1032 6.74 35.33 36.93
C THR A 1032 7.13 35.29 35.46
N TYR A 1033 6.95 34.14 34.85
CA TYR A 1033 7.34 33.87 33.47
C TYR A 1033 6.12 33.52 32.63
N ARG A 1034 6.08 34.00 31.39
CA ARG A 1034 5.12 33.59 30.35
C ARG A 1034 5.83 33.55 29.00
N ALA A 1035 5.73 32.43 28.31
CA ALA A 1035 6.27 32.25 26.97
C ALA A 1035 5.23 31.70 26.01
N GLU A 1036 5.14 32.32 24.85
CA GLU A 1036 4.53 31.75 23.65
C GLU A 1036 5.62 31.00 22.89
N LEU A 1037 5.53 29.68 22.85
CA LEU A 1037 6.55 28.83 22.24
C LEU A 1037 6.44 28.86 20.71
N ASP A 1038 7.58 28.72 20.01
CA ASP A 1038 7.60 28.49 18.56
C ASP A 1038 6.95 27.13 18.20
N PRO A 1039 6.69 26.85 16.90
CA PRO A 1039 6.06 25.60 16.50
C PRO A 1039 6.82 24.33 16.88
N ASP A 1040 8.14 24.31 16.78
CA ASP A 1040 8.96 23.12 17.08
C ASP A 1040 9.01 22.88 18.60
N ALA A 1041 9.18 23.93 19.40
CA ALA A 1041 9.13 23.86 20.85
C ALA A 1041 7.73 23.49 21.36
N SER A 1042 6.66 23.99 20.72
CA SER A 1042 5.27 23.62 21.03
C SER A 1042 5.03 22.12 20.80
N GLU A 1043 5.41 21.61 19.63
CA GLU A 1043 5.29 20.18 19.33
C GLU A 1043 6.16 19.33 20.28
N GLY A 1044 7.42 19.73 20.51
CA GLY A 1044 8.32 19.03 21.43
C GLY A 1044 7.75 18.94 22.84
N MET A 1045 7.17 20.03 23.36
CA MET A 1045 6.50 20.04 24.67
C MET A 1045 5.28 19.10 24.69
N ARG A 1046 4.45 19.11 23.64
CA ARG A 1046 3.30 18.21 23.51
C ARG A 1046 3.75 16.74 23.51
N SER A 1047 4.79 16.42 22.74
CA SER A 1047 5.35 15.08 22.62
C SER A 1047 5.92 14.58 23.94
N ALA A 1048 6.75 15.40 24.61
CA ALA A 1048 7.36 15.05 25.89
C ALA A 1048 6.32 14.80 26.99
N LEU A 1049 5.34 15.71 27.16
CA LEU A 1049 4.36 15.58 28.23
C LEU A 1049 3.31 14.49 27.99
N ALA A 1050 3.06 14.08 26.74
CA ALA A 1050 2.13 12.99 26.47
C ALA A 1050 2.67 11.61 26.87
N GLN A 1051 3.99 11.47 27.01
CA GLN A 1051 4.62 10.26 27.56
C GLN A 1051 4.66 10.26 29.09
N VAL A 1052 4.34 11.40 29.73
CA VAL A 1052 4.41 11.57 31.18
C VAL A 1052 2.98 11.58 31.78
N PRO A 1053 2.68 10.73 32.77
CA PRO A 1053 1.42 10.76 33.50
C PRO A 1053 1.13 12.16 34.10
N LYS A 1054 -0.14 12.60 34.06
CA LYS A 1054 -0.53 13.97 34.45
C LYS A 1054 -0.17 14.33 35.90
N ASP A 1055 -0.16 13.36 36.80
CA ASP A 1055 0.25 13.51 38.20
C ASP A 1055 1.75 13.81 38.36
N GLN A 1056 2.57 13.48 37.35
CA GLN A 1056 4.01 13.72 37.34
C GLN A 1056 4.41 15.01 36.62
N TRP A 1057 3.46 15.71 35.97
CA TRP A 1057 3.75 16.94 35.21
C TRP A 1057 4.43 18.02 36.06
N ARG A 1058 3.98 18.25 37.29
CA ARG A 1058 4.61 19.24 38.18
C ARG A 1058 6.09 18.95 38.40
N ARG A 1059 6.46 17.68 38.55
CA ARG A 1059 7.86 17.25 38.73
C ARG A 1059 8.67 17.46 37.45
N ALA A 1060 8.13 17.09 36.29
CA ALA A 1060 8.78 17.30 35.00
C ALA A 1060 9.02 18.79 34.72
N ILE A 1061 8.02 19.65 34.99
CA ILE A 1061 8.13 21.10 34.84
C ILE A 1061 9.10 21.69 35.86
N GLN A 1062 9.06 21.25 37.12
CA GLN A 1062 10.05 21.63 38.14
C GLN A 1062 11.47 21.33 37.65
N MET A 1063 11.72 20.16 37.06
CA MET A 1063 13.02 19.80 36.50
C MET A 1063 13.41 20.73 35.34
N ALA A 1064 12.49 21.03 34.42
CA ALA A 1064 12.75 21.95 33.31
C ALA A 1064 13.07 23.38 33.79
N VAL A 1065 12.34 23.89 34.79
CA VAL A 1065 12.60 25.21 35.40
C VAL A 1065 13.92 25.21 36.17
N SER A 1066 14.25 24.10 36.86
CA SER A 1066 15.54 23.94 37.56
C SER A 1066 16.72 23.90 36.58
N HIS A 1067 16.53 23.36 35.39
CA HIS A 1067 17.56 23.41 34.35
C HIS A 1067 17.84 24.86 33.87
N ARG A 1068 16.82 25.73 33.85
CA ARG A 1068 16.95 27.13 33.43
C ARG A 1068 17.58 28.04 34.48
N TYR A 1069 17.23 27.87 35.76
CA TYR A 1069 17.63 28.79 36.83
C TYR A 1069 18.52 28.18 37.92
N GLY A 1070 18.77 26.87 37.90
CA GLY A 1070 19.49 26.17 38.96
C GLY A 1070 18.62 25.89 40.18
N SER A 1071 18.93 26.52 41.33
CA SER A 1071 18.20 26.32 42.59
C SER A 1071 16.90 27.12 42.59
N VAL A 1072 15.77 26.43 42.41
CA VAL A 1072 14.46 27.06 42.22
C VAL A 1072 13.34 26.21 42.80
N ASP A 1073 12.36 26.85 43.41
CA ASP A 1073 11.10 26.23 43.83
C ASP A 1073 9.95 26.73 42.94
N LEU A 1074 9.30 25.81 42.23
CA LEU A 1074 8.10 26.11 41.45
C LEU A 1074 6.92 26.35 42.41
N GLU A 1075 6.36 27.55 42.39
CA GLU A 1075 5.13 27.85 43.14
C GLU A 1075 3.92 27.34 42.34
N ASP A 1076 3.77 27.81 41.11
CA ASP A 1076 2.62 27.54 40.24
C ASP A 1076 3.02 27.44 38.76
N TYR A 1077 2.22 26.74 37.95
CA TYR A 1077 2.41 26.66 36.50
C TYR A 1077 1.08 26.52 35.76
N HIS A 1078 1.04 27.05 34.54
CA HIS A 1078 -0.09 26.93 33.63
C HIS A 1078 0.38 26.67 32.20
N LEU A 1079 -0.28 25.74 31.52
CA LEU A 1079 -0.04 25.38 30.12
C LEU A 1079 -1.34 25.63 29.34
N GLU A 1080 -1.34 26.64 28.47
CA GLU A 1080 -2.44 26.87 27.53
C GLU A 1080 -2.15 26.14 26.22
N ASN A 1081 -3.21 25.65 25.57
CA ASN A 1081 -3.15 25.12 24.21
C ASN A 1081 -2.26 23.86 24.02
N LEU A 1082 -2.03 23.10 25.10
CA LEU A 1082 -1.24 21.86 25.09
C LEU A 1082 -1.95 20.73 24.34
N GLU A 1083 -3.26 20.58 24.54
CA GLU A 1083 -4.05 19.47 23.97
C GLU A 1083 -4.53 19.76 22.52
N SER A 1084 -4.27 20.96 22.01
CA SER A 1084 -4.61 21.35 20.63
C SER A 1084 -3.34 21.35 19.76
N PRO A 1085 -3.37 20.78 18.54
CA PRO A 1085 -2.26 20.90 17.60
C PRO A 1085 -2.15 22.30 16.99
N GLU A 1086 -3.26 23.03 16.94
CA GLU A 1086 -3.33 24.38 16.37
C GLU A 1086 -2.83 25.43 17.36
N GLY A 1087 -2.07 26.39 16.86
CA GLY A 1087 -1.56 27.52 17.65
C GLY A 1087 -0.37 27.16 18.56
N PRO A 1088 0.30 28.18 19.12
CA PRO A 1088 1.45 27.99 20.00
C PRO A 1088 1.02 27.49 21.38
N VAL A 1089 1.86 26.71 22.04
CA VAL A 1089 1.71 26.42 23.47
C VAL A 1089 2.14 27.65 24.25
N VAL A 1090 1.30 28.11 25.18
CA VAL A 1090 1.68 29.17 26.12
C VAL A 1090 2.05 28.53 27.45
N TRP A 1091 3.31 28.66 27.82
CA TRP A 1091 3.84 28.17 29.09
C TRP A 1091 4.05 29.32 30.05
N SER A 1092 3.41 29.26 31.22
CA SER A 1092 3.60 30.25 32.27
C SER A 1092 3.84 29.58 33.62
N TYR A 1093 4.63 30.23 34.47
CA TYR A 1093 4.88 29.77 35.83
C TYR A 1093 5.30 30.90 36.75
N THR A 1094 5.13 30.67 38.05
CA THR A 1094 5.76 31.46 39.10
C THR A 1094 6.69 30.58 39.89
N ALA A 1095 7.91 31.05 40.13
CA ALA A 1095 8.92 30.32 40.87
C ALA A 1095 9.79 31.25 41.72
N VAL A 1096 10.39 30.71 42.78
CA VAL A 1096 11.37 31.43 43.61
C VAL A 1096 12.74 30.87 43.31
N ILE A 1097 13.64 31.73 42.81
CA ILE A 1097 15.02 31.36 42.51
C ILE A 1097 15.89 31.79 43.69
N HIS A 1098 16.50 30.81 44.34
CA HIS A 1098 17.28 31.03 45.55
C HIS A 1098 18.70 31.50 45.23
N GLY A 1099 19.18 32.51 45.97
CA GLY A 1099 20.54 33.01 45.85
C GLY A 1099 20.82 33.73 44.52
N SER A 1100 19.79 34.31 43.89
CA SER A 1100 19.92 35.05 42.61
C SER A 1100 20.79 36.31 42.73
N ALA A 1101 20.84 36.93 43.90
CA ALA A 1101 21.70 38.05 44.22
C ALA A 1101 22.42 37.84 45.55
N VAL A 1102 23.72 38.14 45.58
CA VAL A 1102 24.54 38.12 46.80
C VAL A 1102 24.31 39.42 47.56
N LYS A 1103 23.96 39.31 48.85
CA LYS A 1103 23.76 40.45 49.74
C LYS A 1103 25.04 40.81 50.51
N ASP A 1104 25.45 42.07 50.42
CA ASP A 1104 26.55 42.67 51.17
C ASP A 1104 26.07 43.99 51.80
N GLY A 1105 25.82 43.99 53.11
CA GLY A 1105 25.18 45.11 53.81
C GLY A 1105 23.79 45.44 53.25
N ASN A 1106 23.61 46.67 52.75
CA ASN A 1106 22.40 47.12 52.06
C ASN A 1106 22.46 46.95 50.53
N ARG A 1107 23.49 46.30 49.98
CA ARG A 1107 23.66 46.08 48.54
C ARG A 1107 23.36 44.65 48.15
N LEU A 1108 22.53 44.46 47.12
CA LEU A 1108 22.31 43.20 46.43
C LEU A 1108 23.04 43.21 45.09
N THR A 1109 23.73 42.12 44.75
CA THR A 1109 24.46 41.97 43.49
C THR A 1109 24.08 40.66 42.80
N ALA A 1110 23.45 40.75 41.63
CA ALA A 1110 23.25 39.61 40.74
C ALA A 1110 24.29 39.67 39.61
N ALA A 1111 25.18 38.66 39.58
CA ALA A 1111 26.06 38.41 38.44
C ALA A 1111 25.21 37.81 37.31
N ASP A 1112 25.41 38.27 36.07
CA ASP A 1112 24.68 37.82 34.88
C ASP A 1112 23.15 37.89 35.06
N PRO A 1113 22.60 39.12 35.18
CA PRO A 1113 21.19 39.30 35.50
C PRO A 1113 20.25 38.83 34.38
N LEU A 1114 20.76 38.49 33.19
CA LEU A 1114 20.00 37.96 32.07
C LEU A 1114 20.26 36.45 31.92
N PRO A 1115 19.27 35.63 31.49
CA PRO A 1115 19.53 34.25 31.09
C PRO A 1115 20.30 34.26 29.75
N ALA A 1116 21.62 34.29 29.79
CA ALA A 1116 22.46 34.44 28.60
C ALA A 1116 22.29 33.24 27.64
N PHE A 1117 22.33 33.50 26.34
CA PHE A 1117 22.22 32.42 25.34
C PHE A 1117 23.47 31.56 25.25
N HIS A 1118 24.62 32.13 25.64
CA HIS A 1118 25.93 31.50 25.52
C HIS A 1118 26.16 30.94 24.10
N LEU A 1119 25.89 31.76 23.08
CA LEU A 1119 25.97 31.32 21.68
C LEU A 1119 27.40 30.90 21.32
N GLY A 1120 28.41 31.51 21.94
CA GLY A 1120 29.81 31.07 21.82
C GLY A 1120 30.03 29.67 22.38
N ARG A 1121 29.34 29.27 23.46
CA ARG A 1121 29.40 27.89 23.96
C ARG A 1121 28.62 26.92 23.07
N ALA A 1122 27.48 27.36 22.55
CA ALA A 1122 26.57 26.52 21.77
C ALA A 1122 27.09 26.24 20.35
N LEU A 1123 27.63 27.25 19.65
CA LEU A 1123 28.05 27.16 18.24
C LEU A 1123 29.55 27.46 18.03
N GLY A 1124 30.21 28.05 19.03
CA GLY A 1124 31.60 28.51 18.98
C GLY A 1124 32.56 27.73 19.88
N SER A 1125 32.23 26.46 20.18
CA SER A 1125 32.96 25.65 21.18
C SER A 1125 34.42 25.37 20.83
N LEU A 1126 34.81 25.54 19.56
CA LEU A 1126 36.16 25.38 19.05
C LEU A 1126 36.81 26.74 18.74
N LYS A 1127 38.14 26.81 18.86
CA LYS A 1127 38.90 28.02 18.51
C LYS A 1127 39.05 28.19 16.99
N GLU A 1128 39.19 27.09 16.28
CA GLU A 1128 39.32 26.99 14.83
C GLU A 1128 38.67 25.67 14.36
N ARG A 1129 38.35 25.58 13.08
CA ARG A 1129 37.67 24.42 12.48
C ARG A 1129 38.31 24.04 11.16
N GLN A 1130 38.32 22.74 10.88
CA GLN A 1130 38.67 22.16 9.58
C GLN A 1130 37.43 21.67 8.82
N LEU A 1131 36.32 21.39 9.54
CA LEU A 1131 35.06 20.96 8.96
C LEU A 1131 34.02 22.09 8.95
N PRO A 1132 33.07 22.08 8.01
CA PRO A 1132 31.95 23.01 8.05
C PRO A 1132 31.11 22.80 9.32
N LEU A 1133 30.48 23.87 9.79
CA LEU A 1133 29.50 23.86 10.88
C LEU A 1133 28.10 24.06 10.32
N ALA A 1134 27.12 23.27 10.76
CA ALA A 1134 25.71 23.58 10.61
C ALA A 1134 25.20 24.30 11.86
N THR A 1135 24.51 25.42 11.69
CA THR A 1135 23.90 26.14 12.84
C THR A 1135 22.67 25.43 13.41
N GLY A 1136 22.21 24.34 12.78
CA GLY A 1136 21.00 23.62 13.14
C GLY A 1136 19.72 24.32 12.65
N GLY A 1137 18.62 24.15 13.37
CA GLY A 1137 17.38 24.87 13.11
C GLY A 1137 17.53 26.38 13.34
N PRO A 1138 16.72 27.22 12.68
CA PRO A 1138 16.80 28.65 12.89
C PRO A 1138 16.38 29.03 14.31
N ILE A 1139 17.10 29.96 14.93
CA ILE A 1139 16.80 30.46 16.27
C ILE A 1139 16.09 31.79 16.12
N PHE A 1140 14.86 31.87 16.61
CA PHE A 1140 14.11 33.12 16.76
C PHE A 1140 13.72 33.28 18.21
N LEU A 1141 14.06 34.43 18.79
CA LEU A 1141 13.64 34.73 20.15
C LEU A 1141 13.40 36.21 20.30
N ARG A 1142 12.27 36.53 20.92
CA ARG A 1142 11.96 37.86 21.42
C ARG A 1142 11.67 37.75 22.91
N GLN A 1143 12.34 38.54 23.73
CA GLN A 1143 12.18 38.47 25.16
C GLN A 1143 12.12 39.85 25.82
N GLU A 1144 11.23 40.00 26.79
CA GLU A 1144 11.15 41.13 27.69
C GLU A 1144 11.37 40.68 29.13
N ILE A 1145 12.35 41.28 29.81
CA ILE A 1145 12.63 41.03 31.23
C ILE A 1145 12.45 42.33 32.00
N ALA A 1146 11.57 42.32 33.00
CA ALA A 1146 11.35 43.41 33.92
C ALA A 1146 11.89 43.07 35.31
N PHE A 1147 12.80 43.88 35.83
CA PHE A 1147 13.29 43.78 37.21
C PHE A 1147 12.55 44.80 38.06
N ARG A 1148 11.70 44.33 38.98
CA ARG A 1148 11.00 45.19 39.93
C ARG A 1148 11.85 45.37 41.17
N LEU A 1149 12.17 46.62 41.46
CA LEU A 1149 13.02 47.00 42.57
C LEU A 1149 12.19 47.11 43.87
N PRO A 1150 12.78 46.81 45.04
CA PRO A 1150 12.17 47.17 46.33
C PRO A 1150 11.91 48.67 46.41
N GLU A 1151 10.85 49.06 47.13
CA GLU A 1151 10.47 50.46 47.29
C GLU A 1151 11.63 51.30 47.88
N GLY A 1152 11.96 52.41 47.22
CA GLY A 1152 13.06 53.31 47.64
C GLY A 1152 14.48 52.81 47.33
N ALA A 1153 14.64 51.70 46.60
CA ALA A 1153 15.95 51.18 46.22
C ALA A 1153 16.52 51.87 44.98
N GLU A 1154 17.85 52.10 44.96
CA GLU A 1154 18.57 52.59 43.79
C GLU A 1154 19.28 51.43 43.07
N ALA A 1155 19.16 51.34 41.74
CA ALA A 1155 19.74 50.25 40.98
C ALA A 1155 20.67 50.71 39.84
N SER A 1156 21.79 50.02 39.68
CA SER A 1156 22.66 50.09 38.51
C SER A 1156 22.61 48.77 37.75
N PHE A 1157 22.31 48.84 36.45
CA PHE A 1157 22.23 47.66 35.59
C PHE A 1157 23.17 47.79 34.40
N ARG A 1158 24.02 46.78 34.22
CA ARG A 1158 24.69 46.47 32.97
C ARG A 1158 24.21 45.07 32.58
N PRO A 1159 23.78 44.82 31.34
CA PRO A 1159 24.27 45.46 30.11
C PRO A 1159 23.57 46.76 29.67
N THR A 1160 24.01 47.35 28.56
CA THR A 1160 23.45 48.55 27.92
C THR A 1160 22.96 48.26 26.50
N ASP A 1161 22.26 49.20 25.87
CA ASP A 1161 21.79 49.07 24.49
C ASP A 1161 22.89 48.59 23.54
N LYS A 1162 22.55 47.58 22.73
CA LYS A 1162 23.43 47.00 21.72
C LYS A 1162 22.65 46.60 20.48
N ASP A 1163 23.28 46.72 19.32
CA ASP A 1163 22.79 46.22 18.04
C ASP A 1163 23.97 45.50 17.37
N VAL A 1164 23.83 44.20 17.12
CA VAL A 1164 24.82 43.34 16.47
C VAL A 1164 24.16 42.73 15.25
N ARG A 1165 24.65 43.04 14.05
CA ARG A 1165 24.13 42.48 12.79
C ARG A 1165 25.27 41.99 11.93
N GLY A 1166 25.04 40.89 11.24
CA GLY A 1166 25.98 40.33 10.29
C GLY A 1166 25.34 39.28 9.40
N PRO A 1167 26.12 38.64 8.51
CA PRO A 1167 25.62 37.58 7.65
C PRO A 1167 25.15 36.33 8.43
N PHE A 1168 25.51 36.21 9.72
CA PHE A 1168 25.15 35.09 10.57
C PHE A 1168 23.88 35.31 11.40
N GLY A 1169 23.31 36.53 11.39
CA GLY A 1169 22.12 36.85 12.16
C GLY A 1169 22.07 38.29 12.68
N GLU A 1170 21.07 38.54 13.52
CA GLU A 1170 20.84 39.80 14.20
C GLU A 1170 20.57 39.60 15.69
N TYR A 1171 21.11 40.50 16.50
CA TYR A 1171 20.83 40.61 17.93
C TYR A 1171 20.65 42.08 18.31
N VAL A 1172 19.53 42.38 18.97
CA VAL A 1172 19.21 43.72 19.44
C VAL A 1172 18.88 43.64 20.92
N LEU A 1173 19.55 44.46 21.74
CA LEU A 1173 19.30 44.65 23.17
C LEU A 1173 18.95 46.12 23.42
N ARG A 1174 17.86 46.35 24.15
CA ARG A 1174 17.42 47.68 24.61
C ARG A 1174 17.12 47.64 26.10
N VAL A 1175 17.62 48.63 26.82
CA VAL A 1175 17.46 48.75 28.28
C VAL A 1175 16.83 50.09 28.59
N SER A 1176 15.67 50.04 29.24
CA SER A 1176 14.95 51.22 29.73
C SER A 1176 14.89 51.19 31.26
N ARG A 1177 14.97 52.36 31.89
CA ARG A 1177 14.97 52.51 33.34
C ARG A 1177 13.87 53.46 33.76
N GLU A 1178 13.01 52.99 34.64
CA GLU A 1178 11.96 53.76 35.30
C GLU A 1178 12.26 53.84 36.81
N THR A 1179 11.50 54.64 37.57
CA THR A 1179 11.79 54.90 38.99
C THR A 1179 11.88 53.64 39.85
N ASN A 1180 11.07 52.61 39.56
CA ASN A 1180 11.00 51.37 40.35
C ASN A 1180 11.18 50.09 39.50
N GLU A 1181 11.56 50.21 38.22
CA GLU A 1181 11.63 49.08 37.29
C GLU A 1181 12.78 49.27 36.29
N ILE A 1182 13.50 48.18 36.00
CA ILE A 1182 14.43 48.11 34.87
C ILE A 1182 13.85 47.14 33.85
N ARG A 1183 13.63 47.60 32.62
CA ARG A 1183 13.04 46.80 31.55
C ARG A 1183 14.05 46.58 30.44
N VAL A 1184 14.28 45.32 30.13
CA VAL A 1184 15.19 44.82 29.10
C VAL A 1184 14.37 44.18 28.00
N GLN A 1185 14.55 44.62 26.76
CA GLN A 1185 13.97 44.02 25.58
C GLN A 1185 15.08 43.52 24.67
N ARG A 1186 15.03 42.24 24.31
CA ARG A 1186 15.99 41.64 23.37
C ARG A 1186 15.34 40.82 22.27
N ARG A 1187 15.97 40.83 21.10
CA ARG A 1187 15.60 40.04 19.93
C ARG A 1187 16.84 39.36 19.37
N LEU A 1188 16.76 38.06 19.12
CA LEU A 1188 17.79 37.25 18.46
C LEU A 1188 17.17 36.56 17.25
N ALA A 1189 17.83 36.63 16.10
CA ALA A 1189 17.52 35.80 14.94
C ALA A 1189 18.81 35.25 14.34
N VAL A 1190 18.95 33.92 14.32
CA VAL A 1190 20.06 33.20 13.69
C VAL A 1190 19.46 32.22 12.67
N PRO A 1191 19.68 32.41 11.35
CA PRO A 1191 19.12 31.52 10.36
C PRO A 1191 19.85 30.16 10.35
N SER A 1192 19.16 29.13 9.87
CA SER A 1192 19.78 27.84 9.54
C SER A 1192 20.73 28.02 8.35
N GLN A 1193 22.00 27.64 8.52
CA GLN A 1193 23.02 27.76 7.48
C GLN A 1193 24.21 26.82 7.72
N VAL A 1194 24.97 26.57 6.66
CA VAL A 1194 26.27 25.91 6.72
C VAL A 1194 27.37 26.97 6.67
N VAL A 1195 28.21 27.02 7.70
CA VAL A 1195 29.36 27.92 7.82
C VAL A 1195 30.63 27.14 7.51
N TRP A 1196 31.26 27.48 6.37
CA TRP A 1196 32.52 26.88 5.96
C TRP A 1196 33.70 27.33 6.84
N PRO A 1197 34.76 26.51 6.99
CA PRO A 1197 35.92 26.81 7.84
C PRO A 1197 36.49 28.23 7.67
N GLY A 1198 36.60 28.70 6.41
CA GLY A 1198 37.12 30.04 6.09
C GLY A 1198 36.27 31.21 6.59
N ARG A 1199 35.03 30.96 7.06
CA ARG A 1199 34.11 31.97 7.63
C ARG A 1199 33.87 31.78 9.13
N TYR A 1200 34.48 30.76 9.74
CA TYR A 1200 34.26 30.43 11.15
C TYR A 1200 34.74 31.52 12.11
N ALA A 1201 35.86 32.18 11.81
CA ALA A 1201 36.35 33.30 12.63
C ALA A 1201 35.37 34.48 12.65
N ASP A 1202 34.71 34.78 11.52
CA ASP A 1202 33.68 35.82 11.45
C ASP A 1202 32.45 35.43 12.28
N LEU A 1203 32.08 34.15 12.29
CA LEU A 1203 31.01 33.62 13.14
C LEU A 1203 31.38 33.78 14.61
N LEU A 1204 32.57 33.36 15.04
CA LEU A 1204 33.02 33.52 16.43
C LEU A 1204 32.98 34.99 16.88
N ALA A 1205 33.36 35.92 16.00
CA ALA A 1205 33.28 37.35 16.29
C ALA A 1205 31.83 37.82 16.49
N PHE A 1206 30.89 37.33 15.67
CA PHE A 1206 29.46 37.58 15.85
C PHE A 1206 28.94 36.99 17.17
N LEU A 1207 29.19 35.71 17.44
CA LEU A 1207 28.74 35.02 18.65
C LEU A 1207 29.26 35.71 19.92
N LYS A 1208 30.56 36.05 19.92
CA LYS A 1208 31.18 36.78 21.02
C LYS A 1208 30.58 38.18 21.20
N ALA A 1209 30.31 38.91 20.12
CA ALA A 1209 29.69 40.23 20.22
C ALA A 1209 28.29 40.18 20.83
N VAL A 1210 27.56 39.07 20.62
CA VAL A 1210 26.28 38.80 21.30
C VAL A 1210 26.51 38.48 22.78
N ASP A 1211 27.36 37.50 23.09
CA ASP A 1211 27.63 37.10 24.49
C ASP A 1211 28.18 38.27 25.34
N ASP A 1212 29.09 39.07 24.79
CA ASP A 1212 29.62 40.29 25.45
C ASP A 1212 28.51 41.32 25.69
N ALA A 1213 27.52 41.40 24.81
CA ALA A 1213 26.38 42.30 24.96
C ALA A 1213 25.41 41.87 26.08
N GLU A 1214 25.38 40.59 26.43
CA GLU A 1214 24.55 40.04 27.51
C GLU A 1214 25.27 40.05 28.87
N SER A 1215 26.59 40.13 28.85
CA SER A 1215 27.43 40.14 30.05
C SER A 1215 27.23 41.40 30.89
N GLY A 1216 27.08 41.21 32.20
CA GLY A 1216 26.86 42.34 33.09
C GLY A 1216 26.50 41.97 34.51
N GLN A 1217 26.02 42.98 35.24
CA GLN A 1217 25.69 42.88 36.65
C GLN A 1217 24.53 43.81 36.95
N LEU A 1218 23.62 43.34 37.80
CA LEU A 1218 22.62 44.17 38.46
C LEU A 1218 23.05 44.38 39.91
N SER A 1219 23.24 45.65 40.30
CA SER A 1219 23.45 46.03 41.69
C SER A 1219 22.28 46.89 42.17
N VAL A 1220 21.68 46.50 43.28
CA VAL A 1220 20.54 47.20 43.91
C VAL A 1220 20.95 47.61 45.32
N THR A 1221 20.82 48.89 45.64
CA THR A 1221 21.07 49.43 46.99
C THR A 1221 19.73 49.64 47.66
N LEU A 1222 19.47 48.87 48.72
CA LEU A 1222 18.27 48.97 49.54
C LEU A 1222 18.31 50.25 50.40
N PRO A 1223 17.14 50.87 50.67
CA PRO A 1223 17.07 51.96 51.63
C PRO A 1223 17.52 51.47 53.02
N PRO A 1224 18.09 52.38 53.85
CA PRO A 1224 18.63 52.05 55.17
C PRO A 1224 17.61 51.51 56.17
#